data_AF-A0AAW8BV29-F1
#
_entry.id   AF-A0AAW8BV29-F1
#
_cell.length_a   1.000
_cell.length_b   1.000
_cell.length_c   1.000
_cell.angle_alpha   90.00
_cell.angle_beta   90.00
_cell.angle_gamma   90.00
#
_symmetry.space_group_name_H-M   'P 1'
#
loop_
_entity.id
_entity.type
_entity.pdbx_description
1 polymer ?
#
loop_
_entity_poly.entity_id
_entity_poly.type
_entity_poly.pdbx_seq_one_letter_code
_entity_poly.pdbx_strand_id
1 'polypeptide(L)'
;MLRRADFADLVTTEFILTLRDGEAASKKLTRLKNSGNSHTFADLTDATLESELARDLVRRGYIDRNYSLYAAQFYGNFTGVDVANFMVQHVQPNVMNIDYDLSRPKEGGREGAAANLLIEAEEAGEDLLNTVVAYNIDLLNHLLETDEAGASTVARHLIATWPEENARNFFAAYFTSKKAQREKFAELLTRCGWREVFTYLTSHDDVPADARVTLVNAALAAFDPHTYYDLGEDVCDLLTAKYNRMSVFTEAPHAQHSSADKAKQPISESLPQRLDVMLRRGNVVLPELAPLNDEIRALVIEGNRYALTADNLRIALSLEDTDSVSLETLTSAAGSERVYAYALSDLPGYLAAIDGDEQTTAALTTPRTLGKVLVDMVEQATDEQESQEQHWDGVHDLVDLLAQTSPTAQLSNLRDAPVVTWKALADAKLFRSSLANIEAYRGKVGSIDDHLAGLLESAATIHVDEDGDTTDPDGNEYDRQTAALAILNTSALPPQVRVALVISLNPATPLPAADVDAEGNDLFARLLNAGLVSDDAETFTHLRTGGWAALRPAITVSDGVEAFLNPAILEGVVADALDDGNTSLKVAGKVLANVNEYVPEDDSVALQAVAIYADRNGVPLDPAVVARMARVGDGHNATLMLRLLDRASPSASADHIVETFSELGPPYNRITNSQDSFELDFNDVHDRLLKVLQGDNRITRGFPRIPKRRYSVTVL
;
A
#
# COMPACT_ATOMS: atom_id res chain seq x y z
N MET A 1 59.54 31.09 -22.26
CA MET A 1 60.64 31.86 -22.89
C MET A 1 61.86 30.98 -23.17
N LEU A 2 62.35 30.19 -22.21
CA LEU A 2 63.52 29.33 -22.39
C LEU A 2 63.42 28.32 -23.56
N ARG A 3 62.27 27.67 -23.74
CA ARG A 3 62.08 26.68 -24.83
C ARG A 3 62.10 27.26 -26.26
N ARG A 4 62.22 28.58 -26.45
CA ARG A 4 62.27 29.22 -27.79
C ARG A 4 63.55 30.02 -28.04
N ALA A 5 64.47 30.06 -27.10
CA ALA A 5 65.68 30.86 -27.20
C ALA A 5 66.82 30.05 -27.86
N ASP A 6 67.58 30.71 -28.73
CA ASP A 6 68.82 30.15 -29.26
C ASP A 6 69.86 30.05 -28.13
N PHE A 7 70.65 28.97 -28.12
CA PHE A 7 71.75 28.81 -27.17
C PHE A 7 72.74 29.96 -27.23
N ALA A 8 72.93 30.58 -28.41
CA ALA A 8 73.74 31.79 -28.56
C ALA A 8 73.16 32.99 -27.78
N ASP A 9 71.84 33.12 -27.73
CA ASP A 9 71.14 34.20 -27.00
C ASP A 9 71.14 33.95 -25.49
N LEU A 10 71.26 32.68 -25.07
CA LEU A 10 71.25 32.28 -23.67
C LEU A 10 72.62 32.40 -22.99
N VAL A 11 73.71 32.57 -23.74
CA VAL A 11 75.10 32.56 -23.23
C VAL A 11 75.29 33.46 -22.01
N THR A 12 74.78 34.70 -22.05
CA THR A 12 74.89 35.68 -20.97
C THR A 12 73.67 35.75 -20.07
N THR A 13 72.65 34.92 -20.34
CA THR A 13 71.44 34.88 -19.52
C THR A 13 71.76 34.20 -18.19
N GLU A 14 71.37 34.85 -17.10
CA GLU A 14 71.55 34.35 -15.75
C GLU A 14 70.41 33.41 -15.34
N PHE A 15 70.77 32.23 -14.82
CA PHE A 15 69.85 31.18 -14.37
C PHE A 15 70.06 30.90 -12.90
N ILE A 16 68.96 30.87 -12.15
CA ILE A 16 68.95 30.34 -10.79
C ILE A 16 68.50 28.88 -10.88
N LEU A 17 69.43 27.95 -10.68
CA LEU A 17 69.13 26.53 -10.68
C LEU A 17 68.51 26.12 -9.35
N THR A 18 67.20 25.93 -9.33
CA THR A 18 66.54 25.22 -8.21
C THR A 18 66.59 23.72 -8.50
N LEU A 19 67.49 23.02 -7.79
CA LEU A 19 67.64 21.57 -7.86
C LEU A 19 66.36 20.90 -7.31
N ARG A 20 65.36 20.65 -8.15
CA ARG A 20 64.15 19.92 -7.77
C ARG A 20 64.29 18.39 -7.84
N ASP A 21 65.33 17.87 -8.50
CA ASP A 21 65.63 16.44 -8.54
C ASP A 21 66.96 16.13 -7.84
N GLY A 22 66.86 15.92 -6.53
CA GLY A 22 67.94 16.03 -5.54
C GLY A 22 69.14 15.07 -5.62
N GLU A 23 69.29 14.21 -6.63
CA GLU A 23 70.47 13.32 -6.72
C GLU A 23 71.04 13.11 -8.13
N ALA A 24 70.21 13.17 -9.19
CA ALA A 24 70.67 12.91 -10.56
C ALA A 24 71.42 14.10 -11.18
N ALA A 25 70.97 15.34 -10.92
CA ALA A 25 71.58 16.55 -11.47
C ALA A 25 72.96 16.86 -10.85
N SER A 26 73.13 16.58 -9.55
CA SER A 26 74.40 16.73 -8.82
C SER A 26 75.53 15.85 -9.39
N LYS A 27 75.18 14.65 -9.89
CA LYS A 27 76.14 13.74 -10.55
C LYS A 27 76.59 14.19 -11.94
N LYS A 28 75.77 14.95 -12.68
CA LYS A 28 76.10 15.39 -14.05
C LYS A 28 76.85 16.74 -14.09
N LEU A 29 76.65 17.61 -13.10
CA LEU A 29 77.23 18.96 -13.03
C LEU A 29 78.38 19.07 -12.00
N THR A 30 79.29 18.10 -11.98
CA THR A 30 80.34 17.95 -10.95
C THR A 30 81.35 19.11 -10.89
N ARG A 31 81.42 19.95 -11.93
CA ARG A 31 82.34 21.09 -12.02
C ARG A 31 81.74 22.43 -11.59
N LEU A 32 80.44 22.48 -11.26
CA LEU A 32 79.76 23.72 -10.84
C LEU A 32 80.01 23.99 -9.34
N LYS A 33 80.62 25.13 -8.98
CA LYS A 33 80.82 25.52 -7.57
C LYS A 33 79.62 26.34 -7.07
N ASN A 34 79.09 25.97 -5.90
CA ASN A 34 77.95 26.63 -5.23
C ASN A 34 76.66 26.67 -6.07
N SER A 35 75.92 25.55 -6.08
CA SER A 35 74.66 25.38 -6.80
C SER A 35 73.50 26.30 -6.39
N GLY A 36 73.63 27.06 -5.30
CA GLY A 36 72.61 28.00 -4.80
C GLY A 36 72.68 29.42 -5.37
N ASN A 37 73.67 29.73 -6.22
CA ASN A 37 73.85 31.05 -6.84
C ASN A 37 73.30 31.11 -8.27
N SER A 38 73.13 32.33 -8.79
CA SER A 38 72.86 32.60 -10.22
C SER A 38 74.08 32.18 -11.06
N HIS A 39 73.88 31.35 -12.10
CA HIS A 39 74.90 30.89 -13.04
C HIS A 39 74.47 31.21 -14.48
N THR A 40 75.41 31.58 -15.35
CA THR A 40 75.10 31.82 -16.77
C THR A 40 75.07 30.52 -17.58
N PHE A 41 74.45 30.51 -18.76
CA PHE A 41 74.52 29.35 -19.66
C PHE A 41 75.97 29.00 -20.04
N ALA A 42 76.84 30.00 -20.13
CA ALA A 42 78.27 29.80 -20.36
C ALA A 42 78.94 29.00 -19.24
N ASP A 43 78.58 29.25 -17.98
CA ASP A 43 79.10 28.54 -16.80
C ASP A 43 78.62 27.07 -16.79
N LEU A 44 77.36 26.84 -17.18
CA LEU A 44 76.78 25.51 -17.30
C LEU A 44 77.44 24.70 -18.42
N THR A 45 77.73 25.34 -19.55
CA THR A 45 78.40 24.73 -20.70
C THR A 45 79.83 24.31 -20.33
N ASP A 46 80.57 25.14 -19.59
CA ASP A 46 81.92 24.83 -19.12
C ASP A 46 81.95 23.67 -18.12
N ALA A 47 80.94 23.59 -17.26
CA ALA A 47 80.85 22.55 -16.25
C ALA A 47 80.45 21.18 -16.83
N THR A 48 79.70 21.18 -17.93
CA THR A 48 79.13 19.96 -18.53
C THR A 48 80.03 19.36 -19.60
N LEU A 49 80.59 20.18 -20.51
CA LEU A 49 81.35 19.69 -21.66
C LEU A 49 82.84 19.62 -21.35
N GLU A 50 83.52 18.56 -21.79
CA GLU A 50 84.97 18.39 -21.56
C GLU A 50 85.84 19.01 -22.65
N SER A 51 85.34 19.07 -23.88
CA SER A 51 86.05 19.59 -25.04
C SER A 51 85.87 21.10 -25.16
N GLU A 52 86.98 21.83 -25.25
CA GLU A 52 86.99 23.28 -25.51
C GLU A 52 86.29 23.61 -26.84
N LEU A 53 86.52 22.78 -27.87
CA LEU A 53 85.83 22.92 -29.16
C LEU A 53 84.32 22.75 -29.03
N ALA A 54 83.84 21.76 -28.25
CA ALA A 54 82.41 21.55 -28.07
C ALA A 54 81.74 22.73 -27.36
N ARG A 55 82.41 23.31 -26.35
CA ARG A 55 81.93 24.52 -25.65
C ARG A 55 81.82 25.71 -26.59
N ASP A 56 82.83 25.92 -27.42
CA ASP A 56 82.84 27.01 -28.41
C ASP A 56 81.76 26.84 -29.48
N LEU A 57 81.52 25.61 -29.92
CA LEU A 57 80.45 25.30 -30.88
C LEU A 57 79.05 25.54 -30.27
N VAL A 58 78.82 25.15 -29.02
CA VAL A 58 77.54 25.42 -28.31
C VAL A 58 77.35 26.92 -28.06
N ARG A 59 78.38 27.62 -27.55
CA ARG A 59 78.31 29.07 -27.24
C ARG A 59 78.06 29.92 -28.47
N ARG A 60 78.59 29.52 -29.63
CA ARG A 60 78.42 30.25 -30.88
C ARG A 60 77.19 29.80 -31.68
N GLY A 61 76.37 28.90 -31.12
CA GLY A 61 75.14 28.40 -31.76
C GLY A 61 75.36 27.42 -32.92
N TYR A 62 76.57 26.88 -33.11
CA TYR A 62 76.83 25.85 -34.13
C TYR A 62 76.34 24.46 -33.72
N ILE A 63 76.30 24.19 -32.41
CA ILE A 63 75.57 23.08 -31.82
C ILE A 63 74.40 23.70 -31.05
N ASP A 64 73.23 23.63 -31.65
CA ASP A 64 71.98 24.13 -31.07
C ASP A 64 71.15 22.97 -30.48
N ARG A 65 69.96 23.29 -29.96
CA ARG A 65 69.01 22.29 -29.43
C ARG A 65 68.50 21.30 -30.50
N ASN A 66 68.65 21.62 -31.79
CA ASN A 66 68.25 20.78 -32.91
C ASN A 66 69.41 19.94 -33.48
N TYR A 67 70.61 20.04 -32.90
CA TYR A 67 71.79 19.40 -33.45
C TYR A 67 71.63 17.88 -33.57
N SER A 68 70.92 17.23 -32.64
CA SER A 68 70.59 15.79 -32.74
C SER A 68 69.75 15.48 -33.98
N LEU A 69 68.75 16.31 -34.29
CA LEU A 69 67.91 16.16 -35.48
C LEU A 69 68.72 16.26 -36.78
N TYR A 70 69.70 17.17 -36.82
CA TYR A 70 70.58 17.31 -37.99
C TYR A 70 71.59 16.15 -38.09
N ALA A 71 72.12 15.69 -36.95
CA ALA A 71 73.11 14.63 -36.88
C ALA A 71 72.51 13.22 -37.05
N ALA A 72 71.19 13.05 -36.83
CA ALA A 72 70.48 11.77 -36.91
C ALA A 72 70.63 11.08 -38.28
N GLN A 73 70.82 11.83 -39.36
CA GLN A 73 71.10 11.28 -40.69
C GLN A 73 72.43 10.50 -40.76
N PHE A 74 73.37 10.77 -39.84
CA PHE A 74 74.74 10.23 -39.87
C PHE A 74 74.99 9.14 -38.82
N TYR A 75 74.21 9.06 -37.73
CA TYR A 75 74.46 8.15 -36.60
C TYR A 75 73.45 6.98 -36.43
N GLY A 76 72.55 6.76 -37.39
CA GLY A 76 71.92 5.44 -37.60
C GLY A 76 70.51 5.23 -37.04
N ASN A 77 70.02 6.08 -36.13
CA ASN A 77 68.61 6.12 -35.75
C ASN A 77 67.92 7.29 -36.46
N PHE A 78 67.65 7.13 -37.76
CA PHE A 78 66.98 8.18 -38.53
C PHE A 78 65.59 8.45 -37.95
N THR A 79 65.47 9.55 -37.22
CA THR A 79 64.21 10.20 -36.91
C THR A 79 63.58 10.59 -38.22
N GLY A 80 62.40 10.02 -38.51
CA GLY A 80 61.70 10.39 -39.73
C GLY A 80 61.44 11.90 -39.77
N VAL A 81 61.27 12.44 -40.98
CA VAL A 81 60.94 13.86 -41.21
C VAL A 81 59.69 14.28 -40.40
N ASP A 82 58.77 13.35 -40.20
CA ASP A 82 57.61 13.47 -39.33
C ASP A 82 57.97 13.78 -37.86
N VAL A 83 58.91 13.05 -37.26
CA VAL A 83 59.36 13.26 -35.86
C VAL A 83 60.11 14.57 -35.72
N ALA A 84 61.02 14.89 -36.64
CA ALA A 84 61.78 16.13 -36.61
C ALA A 84 60.87 17.36 -36.72
N ASN A 85 59.89 17.32 -37.62
CA ASN A 85 58.90 18.39 -37.76
C ASN A 85 58.04 18.53 -36.49
N PHE A 86 57.61 17.41 -35.89
CA PHE A 86 56.85 17.46 -34.65
C PHE A 86 57.66 18.04 -33.49
N MET A 87 58.94 17.65 -33.36
CA MET A 87 59.85 18.21 -32.36
C MET A 87 59.96 19.73 -32.48
N VAL A 88 60.23 20.25 -33.69
CA VAL A 88 60.45 21.69 -33.91
C VAL A 88 59.14 22.50 -33.81
N GLN A 89 58.04 21.99 -34.34
CA GLN A 89 56.78 22.75 -34.46
C GLN A 89 55.86 22.63 -33.24
N HIS A 90 55.96 21.53 -32.49
CA HIS A 90 55.01 21.20 -31.43
C HIS A 90 55.69 21.02 -30.06
N VAL A 91 56.74 20.19 -29.97
CA VAL A 91 57.44 19.91 -28.70
C VAL A 91 58.12 21.16 -28.15
N GLN A 92 58.97 21.80 -28.95
CA GLN A 92 59.73 22.96 -28.50
C GLN A 92 58.83 24.18 -28.21
N PRO A 93 57.81 24.51 -29.03
CA PRO A 93 56.93 25.64 -28.76
C PRO A 93 55.88 25.35 -27.69
N ASN A 94 55.76 24.09 -27.25
CA ASN A 94 54.73 23.57 -26.34
C ASN A 94 53.30 23.78 -26.87
N VAL A 95 53.07 23.38 -28.11
CA VAL A 95 51.78 23.54 -28.80
C VAL A 95 51.28 22.15 -29.21
N MET A 96 50.07 21.80 -28.78
CA MET A 96 49.46 20.53 -29.11
C MET A 96 49.11 20.43 -30.60
N ASN A 97 49.16 19.22 -31.16
CA ASN A 97 48.57 18.91 -32.46
C ASN A 97 47.99 17.50 -32.41
N ILE A 98 46.67 17.44 -32.31
CA ILE A 98 45.91 16.23 -31.99
C ILE A 98 46.01 15.19 -33.11
N ASP A 99 45.97 15.66 -34.36
CA ASP A 99 45.86 14.84 -35.57
C ASP A 99 47.17 14.72 -36.36
N TYR A 100 48.29 15.20 -35.81
CA TYR A 100 49.59 15.03 -36.46
C TYR A 100 49.89 13.54 -36.61
N ASP A 101 50.20 13.12 -37.83
CA ASP A 101 50.40 11.70 -38.16
C ASP A 101 51.72 11.19 -37.55
N LEU A 102 51.60 10.42 -36.48
CA LEU A 102 52.68 9.64 -35.87
C LEU A 102 52.40 8.13 -35.97
N SER A 103 51.47 7.74 -36.85
CA SER A 103 50.99 6.36 -37.01
C SER A 103 51.99 5.43 -37.71
N ARG A 104 53.11 5.96 -38.22
CA ARG A 104 54.15 5.18 -38.91
C ARG A 104 54.60 4.00 -38.04
N PRO A 105 54.35 2.75 -38.45
CA PRO A 105 54.68 1.57 -37.67
C PRO A 105 56.17 1.23 -37.73
N LYS A 106 56.58 0.31 -36.87
CA LYS A 106 57.92 -0.30 -36.92
C LYS A 106 58.06 -1.14 -38.20
N GLU A 107 59.03 -0.83 -39.05
CA GLU A 107 59.25 -1.54 -40.31
C GLU A 107 60.75 -1.67 -40.63
N GLY A 108 61.19 -2.86 -41.08
CA GLY A 108 62.55 -3.07 -41.59
C GLY A 108 63.68 -2.76 -40.61
N GLY A 109 63.46 -2.95 -39.30
CA GLY A 109 64.44 -2.64 -38.24
C GLY A 109 64.44 -1.18 -37.77
N ARG A 110 63.57 -0.32 -38.32
CA ARG A 110 63.36 1.06 -37.87
C ARG A 110 62.22 1.10 -36.86
N GLU A 111 62.40 1.81 -35.75
CA GLU A 111 61.32 2.08 -34.80
C GLU A 111 60.23 2.97 -35.42
N GLY A 112 59.00 2.87 -34.90
CA GLY A 112 57.87 3.69 -35.33
C GLY A 112 58.03 5.19 -35.01
N ALA A 113 57.18 6.05 -35.57
CA ALA A 113 57.29 7.49 -35.36
C ALA A 113 57.09 7.89 -33.89
N ALA A 114 56.05 7.40 -33.23
CA ALA A 114 55.79 7.68 -31.81
C ALA A 114 56.93 7.22 -30.89
N ALA A 115 57.48 6.03 -31.11
CA ALA A 115 58.62 5.51 -30.34
C ALA A 115 59.88 6.37 -30.52
N ASN A 116 60.21 6.74 -31.76
CA ASN A 116 61.34 7.63 -32.04
C ASN A 116 61.13 9.01 -31.41
N LEU A 117 59.91 9.54 -31.42
CA LEU A 117 59.60 10.82 -30.79
C LEU A 117 59.86 10.79 -29.28
N LEU A 118 59.50 9.70 -28.60
CA LEU A 118 59.77 9.53 -27.17
C LEU A 118 61.27 9.49 -26.87
N ILE A 119 62.04 8.75 -27.66
CA ILE A 119 63.51 8.67 -27.54
C ILE A 119 64.13 10.05 -27.75
N GLU A 120 63.77 10.75 -28.82
CA GLU A 120 64.31 12.08 -29.13
C GLU A 120 63.93 13.14 -28.09
N ALA A 121 62.71 13.09 -27.57
CA ALA A 121 62.29 13.97 -26.49
C ALA A 121 63.11 13.73 -25.21
N GLU A 122 63.35 12.46 -24.86
CA GLU A 122 64.19 12.10 -23.72
C GLU A 122 65.66 12.55 -23.91
N GLU A 123 66.23 12.30 -25.09
CA GLU A 123 67.60 12.74 -25.43
C GLU A 123 67.74 14.27 -25.44
N ALA A 124 66.71 14.99 -25.87
CA ALA A 124 66.63 16.44 -25.82
C ALA A 124 66.34 17.00 -24.41
N GLY A 125 66.05 16.14 -23.42
CA GLY A 125 65.73 16.54 -22.05
C GLY A 125 64.34 17.17 -21.90
N GLU A 126 63.40 16.84 -22.80
CA GLU A 126 62.02 17.33 -22.77
C GLU A 126 61.14 16.43 -21.91
N ASP A 127 60.38 17.04 -21.00
CA ASP A 127 59.32 16.35 -20.25
C ASP A 127 58.03 16.31 -21.07
N LEU A 128 58.06 15.56 -22.19
CA LEU A 128 56.99 15.56 -23.18
C LEU A 128 55.65 15.09 -22.59
N LEU A 129 55.67 14.02 -21.79
CA LEU A 129 54.48 13.34 -21.28
C LEU A 129 53.66 14.17 -20.28
N ASN A 130 54.29 15.12 -19.58
CA ASN A 130 53.62 16.04 -18.65
C ASN A 130 53.25 17.39 -19.30
N THR A 131 53.09 17.43 -20.63
CA THR A 131 52.75 18.67 -21.35
C THR A 131 51.61 18.46 -22.34
N VAL A 132 51.02 19.56 -22.81
CA VAL A 132 49.97 19.56 -23.85
C VAL A 132 50.44 18.94 -25.17
N VAL A 133 51.75 18.82 -25.39
CA VAL A 133 52.31 18.21 -26.60
C VAL A 133 52.00 16.71 -26.68
N ALA A 134 51.85 16.05 -25.52
CA ALA A 134 51.46 14.66 -25.47
C ALA A 134 50.01 14.40 -25.93
N TYR A 135 49.21 15.45 -26.13
CA TYR A 135 47.82 15.38 -26.57
C TYR A 135 47.73 15.14 -28.09
N ASN A 136 48.25 13.99 -28.52
CA ASN A 136 48.21 13.49 -29.88
C ASN A 136 47.65 12.06 -29.88
N ILE A 137 46.73 11.77 -30.80
CA ILE A 137 46.00 10.49 -30.81
C ILE A 137 46.94 9.30 -31.03
N ASP A 138 47.84 9.40 -32.00
CA ASP A 138 48.76 8.31 -32.37
C ASP A 138 49.79 8.07 -31.26
N LEU A 139 50.28 9.13 -30.62
CA LEU A 139 51.19 9.02 -29.49
C LEU A 139 50.52 8.34 -28.28
N LEU A 140 49.30 8.76 -27.92
CA LEU A 140 48.59 8.15 -26.79
C LEU A 140 48.20 6.69 -27.10
N ASN A 141 47.77 6.39 -28.32
CA ASN A 141 47.54 5.01 -28.78
C ASN A 141 48.78 4.15 -28.62
N HIS A 142 49.95 4.66 -29.04
CA HIS A 142 51.21 3.96 -28.88
C HIS A 142 51.52 3.67 -27.40
N LEU A 143 51.40 4.69 -26.53
CA LEU A 143 51.63 4.53 -25.09
C LEU A 143 50.66 3.52 -24.46
N LEU A 144 49.38 3.52 -24.84
CA LEU A 144 48.39 2.54 -24.36
C LEU A 144 48.73 1.09 -24.75
N GLU A 145 49.55 0.89 -25.79
CA GLU A 145 49.99 -0.44 -26.22
C GLU A 145 51.34 -0.85 -25.63
N THR A 146 52.28 0.09 -25.49
CA THR A 146 53.68 -0.23 -25.21
C THR A 146 54.19 0.26 -23.87
N ASP A 147 53.60 1.30 -23.28
CA ASP A 147 54.04 1.91 -22.03
C ASP A 147 52.86 2.49 -21.22
N GLU A 148 52.26 1.64 -20.38
CA GLU A 148 51.15 2.04 -19.50
C GLU A 148 51.58 3.12 -18.49
N ALA A 149 52.83 3.14 -18.03
CA ALA A 149 53.30 4.14 -17.08
C ALA A 149 53.38 5.53 -17.71
N GLY A 150 53.87 5.60 -18.95
CA GLY A 150 53.84 6.79 -19.79
C GLY A 150 52.42 7.23 -20.10
N ALA A 151 51.54 6.32 -20.54
CA ALA A 151 50.13 6.62 -20.80
C ALA A 151 49.43 7.20 -19.55
N SER A 152 49.65 6.58 -18.39
CA SER A 152 49.13 7.04 -17.09
C SER A 152 49.61 8.45 -16.75
N THR A 153 50.82 8.81 -17.18
CA THR A 153 51.39 10.15 -16.94
C THR A 153 50.68 11.19 -17.79
N VAL A 154 50.44 10.90 -19.07
CA VAL A 154 49.62 11.74 -19.95
C VAL A 154 48.20 11.86 -19.42
N ALA A 155 47.57 10.75 -19.01
CA ALA A 155 46.22 10.73 -18.45
C ALA A 155 46.11 11.55 -17.16
N ARG A 156 47.06 11.42 -16.22
CA ARG A 156 47.11 12.25 -15.00
C ARG A 156 47.27 13.73 -15.30
N HIS A 157 48.10 14.09 -16.29
CA HIS A 157 48.23 15.47 -16.73
C HIS A 157 46.93 15.99 -17.36
N LEU A 158 46.26 15.20 -18.20
CA LEU A 158 44.94 15.49 -18.77
C LEU A 158 43.87 15.70 -17.71
N ILE A 159 43.81 14.84 -16.69
CA ILE A 159 42.86 14.95 -15.57
C ILE A 159 43.13 16.22 -14.77
N ALA A 160 44.39 16.50 -14.43
CA ALA A 160 44.76 17.68 -13.65
C ALA A 160 44.46 19.00 -14.37
N THR A 161 44.47 18.99 -15.71
CA THR A 161 44.21 20.16 -16.57
C THR A 161 42.83 20.10 -17.25
N TRP A 162 41.96 19.17 -16.85
CA TRP A 162 40.65 18.93 -17.46
C TRP A 162 39.79 20.19 -17.70
N PRO A 163 39.75 21.19 -16.80
CA PRO A 163 38.98 22.41 -17.05
C PRO A 163 39.50 23.27 -18.21
N GLU A 164 40.73 23.05 -18.69
CA GLU A 164 41.37 23.83 -19.74
C GLU A 164 40.90 23.41 -21.14
N GLU A 165 40.87 24.39 -22.06
CA GLU A 165 40.40 24.20 -23.45
C GLU A 165 41.20 23.13 -24.20
N ASN A 166 42.52 23.06 -23.99
CA ASN A 166 43.37 22.06 -24.66
C ASN A 166 43.01 20.63 -24.27
N ALA A 167 42.77 20.39 -22.97
CA ALA A 167 42.37 19.08 -22.48
C ALA A 167 40.98 18.72 -23.03
N ARG A 168 39.99 19.63 -22.94
CA ARG A 168 38.64 19.41 -23.48
C ARG A 168 38.64 19.07 -24.97
N ASN A 169 39.37 19.84 -25.78
CA ASN A 169 39.50 19.60 -27.21
C ASN A 169 40.14 18.24 -27.50
N PHE A 170 41.13 17.83 -26.71
CA PHE A 170 41.75 16.52 -26.86
C PHE A 170 40.79 15.38 -26.50
N PHE A 171 40.07 15.45 -25.38
CA PHE A 171 39.07 14.43 -25.02
C PHE A 171 37.99 14.31 -26.10
N ALA A 172 37.44 15.44 -26.56
CA ALA A 172 36.44 15.47 -27.62
C ALA A 172 36.96 14.80 -28.90
N ALA A 173 38.15 15.18 -29.36
CA ALA A 173 38.76 14.61 -30.55
C ALA A 173 39.11 13.11 -30.39
N TYR A 174 39.61 12.70 -29.21
CA TYR A 174 40.00 11.33 -28.95
C TYR A 174 38.77 10.40 -28.92
N PHE A 175 37.70 10.78 -28.22
CA PHE A 175 36.47 9.96 -28.14
C PHE A 175 35.63 9.95 -29.41
N THR A 176 35.76 10.95 -30.28
CA THR A 176 35.11 10.98 -31.61
C THR A 176 35.93 10.28 -32.70
N SER A 177 37.25 10.18 -32.55
CA SER A 177 38.13 9.58 -33.56
C SER A 177 37.97 8.07 -33.65
N LYS A 178 37.78 7.56 -34.89
CA LYS A 178 37.75 6.12 -35.18
C LYS A 178 39.13 5.46 -35.11
N LYS A 179 40.21 6.24 -35.14
CA LYS A 179 41.59 5.75 -35.01
C LYS A 179 42.01 5.55 -33.55
N ALA A 180 41.31 6.19 -32.61
CA ALA A 180 41.65 6.17 -31.20
C ALA A 180 41.28 4.83 -30.52
N GLN A 181 42.08 4.42 -29.54
CA GLN A 181 41.79 3.28 -28.65
C GLN A 181 40.90 3.72 -27.49
N ARG A 182 39.67 4.13 -27.83
CA ARG A 182 38.75 4.85 -26.95
C ARG A 182 38.43 4.07 -25.67
N GLU A 183 38.22 2.76 -25.77
CA GLU A 183 37.91 1.88 -24.64
C GLU A 183 39.08 1.77 -23.65
N LYS A 184 40.30 1.52 -24.14
CA LYS A 184 41.50 1.45 -23.30
C LYS A 184 41.81 2.78 -22.61
N PHE A 185 41.53 3.90 -23.29
CA PHE A 185 41.70 5.20 -22.67
C PHE A 185 40.66 5.45 -21.57
N ALA A 186 39.39 5.07 -21.78
CA ALA A 186 38.36 5.11 -20.74
C ALA A 186 38.76 4.28 -19.51
N GLU A 187 39.25 3.05 -19.70
CA GLU A 187 39.81 2.20 -18.63
C GLU A 187 40.97 2.88 -17.88
N LEU A 188 41.89 3.51 -18.62
CA LEU A 188 43.03 4.19 -18.04
C LEU A 188 42.62 5.41 -17.20
N LEU A 189 41.66 6.20 -17.68
CA LEU A 189 41.12 7.34 -16.95
C LEU A 189 40.48 6.92 -15.63
N THR A 190 39.71 5.82 -15.65
CA THR A 190 39.13 5.24 -14.44
C THR A 190 40.21 4.78 -13.46
N ARG A 191 41.25 4.06 -13.93
CA ARG A 191 42.39 3.64 -13.10
C ARG A 191 43.20 4.80 -12.53
N CYS A 192 43.26 5.91 -13.24
CA CYS A 192 43.90 7.14 -12.75
C CYS A 192 43.04 7.89 -11.71
N GLY A 193 41.84 7.39 -11.41
CA GLY A 193 40.95 7.93 -10.38
C GLY A 193 40.27 9.24 -10.76
N TRP A 194 39.98 9.44 -12.05
CA TRP A 194 39.23 10.62 -12.47
C TRP A 194 37.77 10.53 -12.00
N ARG A 195 37.35 11.48 -11.16
CA ARG A 195 36.04 11.42 -10.48
C ARG A 195 34.87 11.53 -11.47
N GLU A 196 34.99 12.41 -12.44
CA GLU A 196 33.93 12.75 -13.40
C GLU A 196 33.87 11.79 -14.61
N VAL A 197 34.68 10.72 -14.63
CA VAL A 197 34.82 9.84 -15.81
C VAL A 197 33.48 9.28 -16.29
N PHE A 198 32.63 8.79 -15.39
CA PHE A 198 31.35 8.20 -15.76
C PHE A 198 30.37 9.26 -16.25
N THR A 199 30.27 10.40 -15.57
CA THR A 199 29.45 11.55 -15.98
C THR A 199 29.87 12.07 -17.36
N TYR A 200 31.17 12.14 -17.63
CA TYR A 200 31.67 12.57 -18.94
C TYR A 200 31.28 11.59 -20.05
N LEU A 201 31.51 10.29 -19.83
CA LEU A 201 31.22 9.25 -20.82
C LEU A 201 29.72 9.06 -21.09
N THR A 202 28.86 9.42 -20.13
CA THR A 202 27.40 9.26 -20.24
C THR A 202 26.72 10.49 -20.84
N SER A 203 27.08 11.69 -20.40
CA SER A 203 26.30 12.90 -20.67
C SER A 203 26.95 13.90 -21.63
N HIS A 204 28.27 13.84 -21.86
CA HIS A 204 28.94 14.86 -22.68
C HIS A 204 28.60 14.71 -24.17
N ASP A 205 28.31 15.83 -24.84
CA ASP A 205 27.90 15.86 -26.26
C ASP A 205 29.00 15.34 -27.20
N ASP A 206 30.25 15.51 -26.79
CA ASP A 206 31.43 15.05 -27.55
C ASP A 206 31.64 13.53 -27.51
N VAL A 207 30.84 12.79 -26.71
CA VAL A 207 30.90 11.33 -26.69
C VAL A 207 29.82 10.77 -27.61
N PRO A 208 30.20 10.12 -28.74
CA PRO A 208 29.24 9.60 -29.72
C PRO A 208 28.25 8.63 -29.07
N ALA A 209 26.95 8.83 -29.31
CA ALA A 209 25.88 8.05 -28.70
C ALA A 209 25.97 6.54 -28.97
N ASP A 210 26.52 6.15 -30.12
CA ASP A 210 26.76 4.75 -30.50
C ASP A 210 27.92 4.11 -29.72
N ALA A 211 28.87 4.91 -29.21
CA ALA A 211 30.03 4.43 -28.47
C ALA A 211 29.84 4.46 -26.94
N ARG A 212 28.90 5.27 -26.41
CA ARG A 212 28.71 5.48 -24.96
C ARG A 212 28.66 4.18 -24.15
N VAL A 213 27.85 3.22 -24.58
CA VAL A 213 27.70 1.93 -23.88
C VAL A 213 29.02 1.16 -23.81
N THR A 214 29.76 1.10 -24.91
CA THR A 214 31.06 0.39 -24.98
C THR A 214 32.12 1.07 -24.12
N LEU A 215 32.15 2.41 -24.11
CA LEU A 215 33.11 3.18 -23.30
C LEU A 215 32.82 3.07 -21.81
N VAL A 216 31.55 3.16 -21.42
CA VAL A 216 31.14 2.95 -20.03
C VAL A 216 31.44 1.51 -19.60
N ASN A 217 31.15 0.50 -20.43
CA ASN A 217 31.51 -0.89 -20.17
C ASN A 217 33.02 -1.06 -19.91
N ALA A 218 33.86 -0.42 -20.73
CA ALA A 218 35.31 -0.43 -20.53
C ALA A 218 35.70 0.27 -19.21
N ALA A 219 35.17 1.46 -18.95
CA ALA A 219 35.40 2.18 -17.70
C ALA A 219 34.98 1.37 -16.46
N LEU A 220 33.87 0.63 -16.52
CA LEU A 220 33.38 -0.26 -15.46
C LEU A 220 34.32 -1.43 -15.19
N ALA A 221 34.94 -2.01 -16.22
CA ALA A 221 35.92 -3.08 -16.06
C ALA A 221 37.12 -2.63 -15.18
N ALA A 222 37.45 -1.34 -15.26
CA ALA A 222 38.50 -0.67 -14.51
C ALA A 222 38.04 0.02 -13.20
N PHE A 223 36.77 -0.13 -12.80
CA PHE A 223 36.23 0.55 -11.60
C PHE A 223 36.98 0.15 -10.32
N ASP A 224 37.44 1.14 -9.55
CA ASP A 224 38.09 0.92 -8.25
C ASP A 224 37.13 1.22 -7.08
N PRO A 225 36.77 0.24 -6.24
CA PRO A 225 35.87 0.45 -5.11
C PRO A 225 36.44 1.42 -4.06
N HIS A 226 37.75 1.66 -4.02
CA HIS A 226 38.35 2.60 -3.05
C HIS A 226 38.41 4.04 -3.53
N THR A 227 38.16 4.27 -4.82
CA THR A 227 38.09 5.61 -5.40
C THR A 227 36.66 6.15 -5.35
N TYR A 228 36.52 7.46 -5.14
CA TYR A 228 35.24 8.16 -5.19
C TYR A 228 34.98 8.65 -6.62
N TYR A 229 33.96 8.11 -7.27
CA TYR A 229 33.51 8.51 -8.60
C TYR A 229 32.14 9.19 -8.50
N ASP A 230 31.90 10.14 -9.39
CA ASP A 230 30.63 10.84 -9.49
C ASP A 230 29.65 9.97 -10.30
N LEU A 231 28.71 9.34 -9.58
CA LEU A 231 27.64 8.50 -10.14
C LEU A 231 26.34 9.32 -10.14
N GLY A 232 26.20 10.24 -11.10
CA GLY A 232 25.00 11.05 -11.28
C GLY A 232 23.82 10.28 -11.86
N GLU A 233 22.66 10.93 -11.93
CA GLU A 233 21.40 10.36 -12.45
C GLU A 233 21.56 9.78 -13.87
N ASP A 234 22.17 10.53 -14.80
CA ASP A 234 22.43 10.07 -16.17
C ASP A 234 23.25 8.77 -16.24
N VAL A 235 24.18 8.57 -15.29
CA VAL A 235 24.98 7.35 -15.18
C VAL A 235 24.08 6.20 -14.76
N CYS A 236 23.30 6.39 -13.70
CA CYS A 236 22.36 5.40 -13.19
C CYS A 236 21.29 5.03 -14.22
N ASP A 237 20.76 6.00 -14.96
CA ASP A 237 19.79 5.78 -16.03
C ASP A 237 20.38 4.96 -17.17
N LEU A 238 21.60 5.29 -17.62
CA LEU A 238 22.28 4.52 -18.65
C LEU A 238 22.53 3.07 -18.20
N LEU A 239 22.98 2.88 -16.97
CA LEU A 239 23.21 1.55 -16.40
C LEU A 239 21.91 0.76 -16.39
N THR A 240 20.85 1.31 -15.79
CA THR A 240 19.52 0.68 -15.71
C THR A 240 18.97 0.32 -17.09
N ALA A 241 19.16 1.19 -18.10
CA ALA A 241 18.61 1.01 -19.44
C ALA A 241 19.46 0.14 -20.39
N LYS A 242 20.76 -0.08 -20.09
CA LYS A 242 21.72 -0.68 -21.04
C LYS A 242 22.69 -1.71 -20.46
N TYR A 243 22.63 -2.05 -19.17
CA TYR A 243 23.51 -3.06 -18.56
C TYR A 243 23.47 -4.42 -19.29
N ASN A 244 22.33 -4.82 -19.85
CA ASN A 244 22.18 -6.04 -20.64
C ASN A 244 23.01 -6.07 -21.94
N ARG A 245 23.60 -4.93 -22.35
CA ARG A 245 24.51 -4.80 -23.50
C ARG A 245 25.97 -4.63 -23.06
N MET A 246 26.25 -4.67 -21.76
CA MET A 246 27.57 -4.45 -21.18
C MET A 246 28.14 -5.81 -20.74
N SER A 247 29.23 -6.24 -21.38
CA SER A 247 29.86 -7.53 -21.09
C SER A 247 30.32 -7.67 -19.64
N VAL A 248 30.60 -6.57 -18.93
CA VAL A 248 30.95 -6.61 -17.50
C VAL A 248 29.83 -7.16 -16.62
N PHE A 249 28.57 -7.08 -17.05
CA PHE A 249 27.41 -7.61 -16.33
C PHE A 249 26.95 -8.97 -16.85
N THR A 250 27.06 -9.23 -18.16
CA THR A 250 26.45 -10.39 -18.81
C THR A 250 27.39 -11.56 -19.02
N GLU A 251 28.68 -11.31 -19.24
CA GLU A 251 29.65 -12.38 -19.49
C GLU A 251 30.22 -12.88 -18.17
N ALA A 252 30.45 -14.19 -18.08
CA ALA A 252 31.22 -14.74 -16.98
C ALA A 252 32.62 -14.12 -17.02
N PRO A 253 33.23 -13.74 -15.87
CA PRO A 253 34.58 -13.21 -15.85
C PRO A 253 35.52 -14.22 -16.52
N HIS A 254 35.87 -13.99 -17.78
CA HIS A 254 36.89 -14.79 -18.42
C HIS A 254 38.18 -14.57 -17.64
N ALA A 255 38.91 -15.65 -17.35
CA ALA A 255 40.24 -15.62 -16.75
C ALA A 255 41.29 -14.95 -17.66
N GLN A 256 40.94 -13.85 -18.32
CA GLN A 256 41.80 -13.00 -19.11
C GLN A 256 42.33 -11.90 -18.20
N HIS A 257 43.33 -12.29 -17.41
CA HIS A 257 44.61 -11.61 -17.20
C HIS A 257 45.37 -12.32 -16.07
N SER A 258 45.61 -13.62 -16.25
CA SER A 258 46.88 -14.20 -15.78
C SER A 258 47.97 -13.84 -16.80
N SER A 259 48.26 -12.54 -16.94
CA SER A 259 49.52 -12.09 -17.51
C SER A 259 50.32 -11.52 -16.34
N ALA A 260 51.36 -12.27 -16.00
CA ALA A 260 52.40 -11.92 -15.05
C ALA A 260 52.81 -10.44 -15.14
N ASP A 261 52.29 -9.61 -14.25
CA ASP A 261 52.98 -8.38 -13.86
C ASP A 261 52.81 -8.11 -12.37
N LYS A 262 53.68 -8.79 -11.60
CA LYS A 262 53.84 -8.64 -10.16
C LYS A 262 54.57 -7.32 -9.89
N ALA A 263 53.88 -6.18 -9.87
CA ALA A 263 54.52 -4.94 -9.40
C ALA A 263 53.62 -3.81 -8.86
N LYS A 264 52.30 -3.84 -9.03
CA LYS A 264 51.40 -2.79 -8.50
C LYS A 264 50.25 -3.42 -7.73
N GLN A 265 49.83 -2.78 -6.64
CA GLN A 265 48.94 -3.37 -5.63
C GLN A 265 47.75 -4.09 -6.30
N PRO A 266 47.60 -5.40 -6.10
CA PRO A 266 46.47 -6.11 -6.67
C PRO A 266 45.22 -5.53 -6.04
N ILE A 267 44.29 -5.03 -6.85
CA ILE A 267 42.93 -4.76 -6.40
C ILE A 267 42.42 -6.10 -5.86
N SER A 268 42.12 -6.16 -4.57
CA SER A 268 41.90 -7.42 -3.87
C SER A 268 40.53 -8.02 -4.22
N GLU A 269 39.60 -7.18 -4.69
CA GLU A 269 38.23 -7.54 -5.03
C GLU A 269 38.08 -8.03 -6.48
N SER A 270 37.25 -9.06 -6.65
CA SER A 270 36.82 -9.54 -7.97
C SER A 270 35.96 -8.50 -8.71
N LEU A 271 35.88 -8.56 -10.04
CA LEU A 271 35.04 -7.64 -10.83
C LEU A 271 33.57 -7.60 -10.35
N PRO A 272 32.89 -8.73 -10.08
CA PRO A 272 31.53 -8.70 -9.54
C PRO A 272 31.39 -7.95 -8.22
N GLN A 273 32.34 -8.10 -7.30
CA GLN A 273 32.35 -7.37 -6.02
C GLN A 273 32.55 -5.86 -6.23
N ARG A 274 33.41 -5.48 -7.19
CA ARG A 274 33.61 -4.07 -7.54
C ARG A 274 32.34 -3.44 -8.12
N LEU A 275 31.64 -4.17 -9.00
CA LEU A 275 30.37 -3.73 -9.56
C LEU A 275 29.25 -3.68 -8.50
N ASP A 276 29.19 -4.64 -7.57
CA ASP A 276 28.28 -4.61 -6.43
C ASP A 276 28.43 -3.33 -5.60
N VAL A 277 29.68 -2.96 -5.26
CA VAL A 277 29.98 -1.69 -4.56
C VAL A 277 29.51 -0.49 -5.36
N MET A 278 29.67 -0.50 -6.69
CA MET A 278 29.22 0.59 -7.54
C MET A 278 27.69 0.71 -7.55
N LEU A 279 26.97 -0.40 -7.76
CA LEU A 279 25.51 -0.43 -7.76
C LEU A 279 24.95 0.05 -6.41
N ARG A 280 25.58 -0.34 -5.30
CA ARG A 280 25.24 0.16 -3.95
C ARG A 280 25.42 1.67 -3.84
N ARG A 281 26.54 2.22 -4.31
CA ARG A 281 26.83 3.66 -4.23
C ARG A 281 25.90 4.50 -5.10
N GLY A 282 25.53 3.99 -6.27
CA GLY A 282 24.58 4.64 -7.18
C GLY A 282 23.11 4.39 -6.83
N ASN A 283 22.81 3.58 -5.81
CA ASN A 283 21.46 3.10 -5.49
C ASN A 283 20.70 2.55 -6.71
N VAL A 284 21.41 1.81 -7.58
CA VAL A 284 20.86 1.32 -8.84
C VAL A 284 20.04 0.05 -8.59
N VAL A 285 18.79 0.06 -9.04
CA VAL A 285 17.88 -1.09 -9.03
C VAL A 285 17.75 -1.63 -10.45
N LEU A 286 18.14 -2.87 -10.67
CA LEU A 286 18.16 -3.47 -12.00
C LEU A 286 16.78 -4.02 -12.40
N PRO A 287 16.26 -3.72 -13.61
CA PRO A 287 14.94 -4.17 -14.03
C PRO A 287 14.82 -5.68 -14.26
N GLU A 288 15.85 -6.34 -14.78
CA GLU A 288 15.83 -7.78 -15.12
C GLU A 288 17.08 -8.52 -14.62
N LEU A 289 16.90 -9.67 -13.97
CA LEU A 289 17.99 -10.51 -13.48
C LEU A 289 18.53 -11.50 -14.53
N ALA A 290 17.73 -11.85 -15.53
CA ALA A 290 18.06 -12.87 -16.53
C ALA A 290 19.36 -12.59 -17.32
N PRO A 291 19.64 -11.34 -17.77
CA PRO A 291 20.85 -11.05 -18.54
C PRO A 291 22.15 -11.13 -17.73
N LEU A 292 22.08 -11.11 -16.40
CA LEU A 292 23.25 -11.04 -15.53
C LEU A 292 23.99 -12.37 -15.49
N ASN A 293 25.32 -12.32 -15.32
CA ASN A 293 26.10 -13.50 -14.96
C ASN A 293 25.76 -13.99 -13.53
N ASP A 294 26.03 -15.25 -13.23
CA ASP A 294 25.58 -15.87 -11.98
C ASP A 294 26.21 -15.23 -10.71
N GLU A 295 27.47 -14.80 -10.78
CA GLU A 295 28.18 -14.18 -9.65
C GLU A 295 27.61 -12.78 -9.31
N ILE A 296 27.37 -11.94 -10.31
CA ILE A 296 26.77 -10.61 -10.12
C ILE A 296 25.31 -10.76 -9.74
N ARG A 297 24.57 -11.70 -10.36
CA ARG A 297 23.18 -11.98 -10.02
C ARG A 297 23.04 -12.32 -8.53
N ALA A 298 23.90 -13.18 -8.00
CA ALA A 298 23.91 -13.52 -6.58
C ALA A 298 24.13 -12.29 -5.68
N LEU A 299 25.08 -11.41 -6.03
CA LEU A 299 25.36 -10.18 -5.26
C LEU A 299 24.21 -9.17 -5.35
N VAL A 300 23.57 -9.04 -6.51
CA VAL A 300 22.40 -8.17 -6.71
C VAL A 300 21.21 -8.66 -5.89
N ILE A 301 20.97 -9.98 -5.86
CA ILE A 301 19.93 -10.60 -5.03
C ILE A 301 20.24 -10.39 -3.54
N GLU A 302 21.49 -10.66 -3.11
CA GLU A 302 21.91 -10.50 -1.71
C GLU A 302 21.71 -9.07 -1.20
N GLY A 303 21.84 -8.09 -2.10
CA GLY A 303 21.70 -6.68 -1.80
C GLY A 303 20.34 -6.06 -2.14
N ASN A 304 19.32 -6.84 -2.50
CA ASN A 304 17.97 -6.35 -2.85
C ASN A 304 17.94 -5.23 -3.91
N ARG A 305 18.81 -5.30 -4.93
CA ARG A 305 18.98 -4.26 -5.97
C ARG A 305 18.36 -4.64 -7.31
N TYR A 306 17.18 -5.23 -7.29
CA TYR A 306 16.45 -5.63 -8.48
C TYR A 306 14.97 -5.26 -8.34
N ALA A 307 14.32 -4.93 -9.44
CA ALA A 307 12.89 -4.62 -9.41
C ALA A 307 12.10 -5.87 -9.02
N LEU A 308 11.10 -5.71 -8.15
CA LEU A 308 10.14 -6.77 -7.84
C LEU A 308 9.25 -6.99 -9.07
N THR A 309 9.58 -8.01 -9.85
CA THR A 309 8.79 -8.53 -10.96
C THR A 309 8.66 -10.04 -10.80
N ALA A 310 7.59 -10.65 -11.33
CA ALA A 310 7.40 -12.09 -11.19
C ALA A 310 8.59 -12.91 -11.76
N ASP A 311 9.13 -12.49 -12.91
CA ASP A 311 10.30 -13.13 -13.52
C ASP A 311 11.56 -13.00 -12.67
N ASN A 312 11.81 -11.82 -12.08
CA ASN A 312 12.95 -11.64 -11.18
C ASN A 312 12.80 -12.48 -9.90
N LEU A 313 11.60 -12.58 -9.35
CA LEU A 313 11.32 -13.42 -8.19
C LEU A 313 11.56 -14.91 -8.50
N ARG A 314 11.13 -15.40 -9.66
CA ARG A 314 11.42 -16.77 -10.11
C ARG A 314 12.92 -17.01 -10.22
N ILE A 315 13.65 -16.09 -10.85
CA ILE A 315 15.10 -16.19 -10.99
C ILE A 315 15.80 -16.16 -9.62
N ALA A 316 15.39 -15.26 -8.72
CA ALA A 316 15.98 -15.13 -7.39
C ALA A 316 15.76 -16.38 -6.54
N LEU A 317 14.62 -17.05 -6.72
CA LEU A 317 14.24 -18.28 -6.01
C LEU A 317 14.67 -19.56 -6.74
N SER A 318 15.28 -19.46 -7.93
CA SER A 318 15.62 -20.59 -8.80
C SER A 318 14.41 -21.49 -9.14
N LEU A 319 13.27 -20.86 -9.44
CA LEU A 319 12.01 -21.52 -9.82
C LEU A 319 11.90 -21.70 -11.35
N GLU A 320 10.99 -22.57 -11.78
CA GLU A 320 10.62 -22.68 -13.19
C GLU A 320 9.69 -21.54 -13.62
N ASP A 321 9.65 -21.22 -14.93
CA ASP A 321 8.82 -20.14 -15.48
C ASP A 321 7.31 -20.32 -15.20
N THR A 322 6.88 -21.57 -14.95
CA THR A 322 5.49 -21.92 -14.64
C THR A 322 5.15 -21.90 -13.16
N ASP A 323 6.13 -21.67 -12.28
CA ASP A 323 5.90 -21.66 -10.85
C ASP A 323 5.28 -20.33 -10.39
N SER A 324 4.37 -20.42 -9.42
CA SER A 324 3.77 -19.25 -8.77
C SER A 324 4.74 -18.60 -7.78
N VAL A 325 4.75 -17.27 -7.71
CA VAL A 325 5.58 -16.47 -6.79
C VAL A 325 4.77 -15.94 -5.59
N SER A 326 3.83 -16.75 -5.10
CA SER A 326 3.07 -16.48 -3.88
C SER A 326 3.97 -16.37 -2.64
N LEU A 327 3.48 -15.73 -1.58
CA LEU A 327 4.22 -15.65 -0.31
C LEU A 327 4.45 -17.03 0.32
N GLU A 328 3.62 -18.04 0.01
CA GLU A 328 3.92 -19.44 0.34
C GLU A 328 5.23 -19.91 -0.29
N THR A 329 5.46 -19.61 -1.57
CA THR A 329 6.68 -19.98 -2.27
C THR A 329 7.88 -19.25 -1.66
N LEU A 330 7.74 -17.95 -1.40
CA LEU A 330 8.79 -17.12 -0.80
C LEU A 330 9.11 -17.52 0.65
N THR A 331 8.19 -18.17 1.37
CA THR A 331 8.44 -18.62 2.75
C THR A 331 8.91 -20.07 2.85
N SER A 332 8.70 -20.89 1.81
CA SER A 332 9.02 -22.32 1.81
C SER A 332 10.29 -22.69 1.04
N ALA A 333 10.70 -21.88 0.06
CA ALA A 333 11.91 -22.13 -0.71
C ALA A 333 13.17 -22.00 0.18
N ALA A 334 14.12 -22.92 0.05
CA ALA A 334 15.36 -22.85 0.85
C ALA A 334 16.23 -21.66 0.42
N GLY A 335 16.70 -20.84 1.37
CA GLY A 335 17.53 -19.66 1.09
C GLY A 335 16.77 -18.44 0.57
N SER A 336 15.44 -18.49 0.61
CA SER A 336 14.54 -17.42 0.18
C SER A 336 14.28 -16.35 1.25
N GLU A 337 14.84 -16.47 2.46
CA GLU A 337 14.51 -15.57 3.57
C GLU A 337 14.77 -14.10 3.22
N ARG A 338 15.81 -13.83 2.43
CA ARG A 338 16.13 -12.48 1.94
C ARG A 338 15.13 -11.96 0.92
N VAL A 339 14.72 -12.81 -0.03
CA VAL A 339 13.75 -12.44 -1.07
C VAL A 339 12.39 -12.18 -0.42
N TYR A 340 12.00 -13.01 0.56
CA TYR A 340 10.83 -12.79 1.40
C TYR A 340 10.90 -11.48 2.19
N ALA A 341 12.00 -11.24 2.90
CA ALA A 341 12.18 -9.98 3.64
C ALA A 341 12.14 -8.75 2.73
N TYR A 342 12.68 -8.86 1.51
CA TYR A 342 12.61 -7.80 0.52
C TYR A 342 11.17 -7.54 0.04
N ALA A 343 10.44 -8.61 -0.30
CA ALA A 343 9.04 -8.51 -0.71
C ALA A 343 8.14 -7.93 0.40
N LEU A 344 8.41 -8.23 1.67
CA LEU A 344 7.69 -7.59 2.79
C LEU A 344 8.06 -6.11 2.96
N SER A 345 9.34 -5.77 2.81
CA SER A 345 9.80 -4.37 2.95
C SER A 345 9.28 -3.44 1.85
N ASP A 346 8.96 -3.98 0.67
CA ASP A 346 8.30 -3.29 -0.45
C ASP A 346 7.07 -4.08 -0.88
N LEU A 347 6.11 -4.20 0.03
CA LEU A 347 4.87 -4.92 -0.21
C LEU A 347 4.07 -4.37 -1.40
N PRO A 348 3.94 -3.04 -1.60
CA PRO A 348 3.28 -2.50 -2.80
C PRO A 348 3.98 -2.93 -4.10
N GLY A 349 5.32 -2.92 -4.13
CA GLY A 349 6.09 -3.41 -5.28
C GLY A 349 5.87 -4.90 -5.54
N TYR A 350 5.83 -5.73 -4.49
CA TYR A 350 5.52 -7.15 -4.60
C TYR A 350 4.09 -7.41 -5.10
N LEU A 351 3.09 -6.72 -4.54
CA LEU A 351 1.68 -6.88 -4.95
C LEU A 351 1.47 -6.44 -6.41
N ALA A 352 2.14 -5.38 -6.85
CA ALA A 352 2.12 -4.97 -8.26
C ALA A 352 2.78 -6.01 -9.18
N ALA A 353 3.81 -6.71 -8.70
CA ALA A 353 4.50 -7.75 -9.45
C ALA A 353 3.61 -8.96 -9.74
N ILE A 354 2.76 -9.35 -8.78
CA ILE A 354 1.88 -10.52 -8.90
C ILE A 354 0.56 -10.21 -9.61
N ASP A 355 0.05 -8.97 -9.54
CA ASP A 355 -1.20 -8.56 -10.22
C ASP A 355 -1.11 -8.74 -11.75
N GLY A 356 0.11 -8.60 -12.31
CA GLY A 356 0.39 -8.80 -13.73
C GLY A 356 0.79 -10.21 -14.14
N ASP A 357 0.86 -11.18 -13.22
CA ASP A 357 1.43 -12.51 -13.46
C ASP A 357 0.36 -13.59 -13.62
N GLU A 358 0.33 -14.27 -14.77
CA GLU A 358 -0.68 -15.30 -15.07
C GLU A 358 -0.54 -16.57 -14.20
N GLN A 359 0.66 -16.83 -13.64
CA GLN A 359 0.91 -18.05 -12.84
C GLN A 359 0.59 -17.85 -11.36
N THR A 360 0.44 -16.61 -10.89
CA THR A 360 0.23 -16.27 -9.49
C THR A 360 -1.17 -15.72 -9.28
N THR A 361 -2.11 -16.59 -8.93
CA THR A 361 -3.53 -16.22 -8.82
C THR A 361 -3.87 -15.42 -7.55
N ALA A 362 -3.03 -15.49 -6.52
CA ALA A 362 -3.23 -14.81 -5.24
C ALA A 362 -1.88 -14.66 -4.53
N ALA A 363 -1.77 -13.62 -3.70
CA ALA A 363 -0.59 -13.39 -2.85
C ALA A 363 -0.41 -14.51 -1.82
N LEU A 364 -1.54 -14.98 -1.26
CA LEU A 364 -1.63 -15.97 -0.21
C LEU A 364 -2.76 -16.95 -0.52
N THR A 365 -2.53 -18.24 -0.25
CA THR A 365 -3.49 -19.32 -0.49
C THR A 365 -3.75 -20.20 0.74
N THR A 366 -2.90 -20.12 1.76
CA THR A 366 -2.91 -21.02 2.91
C THR A 366 -3.04 -20.26 4.25
N PRO A 367 -3.86 -20.77 5.20
CA PRO A 367 -4.08 -20.09 6.49
C PRO A 367 -2.80 -19.93 7.32
N ARG A 368 -1.94 -20.95 7.31
CA ARG A 368 -0.67 -20.94 8.05
C ARG A 368 0.25 -19.81 7.60
N THR A 369 0.33 -19.58 6.29
CA THR A 369 1.21 -18.56 5.72
C THR A 369 0.63 -17.17 5.95
N LEU A 370 -0.69 -17.01 5.85
CA LEU A 370 -1.35 -15.75 6.23
C LEU A 370 -1.01 -15.37 7.68
N GLY A 371 -1.19 -16.29 8.65
CA GLY A 371 -0.84 -16.03 10.04
C GLY A 371 0.63 -15.61 10.23
N LYS A 372 1.57 -16.32 9.59
CA LYS A 372 3.00 -15.97 9.62
C LYS A 372 3.27 -14.59 9.03
N VAL A 373 2.76 -14.30 7.84
CA VAL A 373 2.99 -13.01 7.16
C VAL A 373 2.45 -11.85 7.99
N LEU A 374 1.26 -12.00 8.58
CA LEU A 374 0.70 -10.97 9.45
C LEU A 374 1.55 -10.71 10.71
N VAL A 375 2.12 -11.77 11.29
CA VAL A 375 3.07 -11.62 12.41
C VAL A 375 4.35 -10.91 11.94
N ASP A 376 4.97 -11.39 10.87
CA ASP A 376 6.22 -10.83 10.35
C ASP A 376 6.05 -9.35 9.94
N MET A 377 4.93 -8.99 9.33
CA MET A 377 4.57 -7.61 9.01
C MET A 377 4.50 -6.76 10.29
N VAL A 378 3.74 -7.21 11.29
CA VAL A 378 3.57 -6.50 12.57
C VAL A 378 4.90 -6.31 13.29
N GLU A 379 5.73 -7.35 13.33
CA GLU A 379 7.07 -7.31 13.93
C GLU A 379 7.99 -6.30 13.22
N GLN A 380 8.03 -6.31 11.88
CA GLN A 380 8.86 -5.37 11.11
C GLN A 380 8.54 -3.91 11.39
N ALA A 381 7.26 -3.51 11.43
CA ALA A 381 6.97 -2.11 11.76
C ALA A 381 7.19 -1.80 13.24
N THR A 382 7.06 -2.75 14.16
CA THR A 382 7.37 -2.47 15.58
C THR A 382 8.86 -2.24 15.83
N ASP A 383 9.74 -2.98 15.14
CA ASP A 383 11.19 -2.80 15.24
C ASP A 383 11.64 -1.44 14.66
N GLU A 384 10.97 -0.97 13.60
CA GLU A 384 11.21 0.37 13.03
C GLU A 384 10.67 1.50 13.94
N GLN A 385 9.59 1.23 14.67
CA GLN A 385 8.87 2.21 15.51
C GLN A 385 9.39 2.36 16.94
N GLU A 386 10.33 1.54 17.43
CA GLU A 386 11.07 1.84 18.67
C GLU A 386 11.85 3.17 18.58
N SER A 387 11.97 3.75 17.38
CA SER A 387 12.64 5.03 17.13
C SER A 387 11.73 6.26 17.20
N GLN A 388 10.40 6.15 17.06
CA GLN A 388 9.46 7.29 17.14
C GLN A 388 8.07 6.84 17.64
N GLU A 389 7.55 7.52 18.67
CA GLU A 389 6.29 7.23 19.33
C GLU A 389 5.05 7.21 18.38
N GLN A 390 4.40 6.04 18.34
CA GLN A 390 2.98 5.76 18.03
C GLN A 390 2.51 5.61 16.56
N HIS A 391 1.81 4.47 16.37
CA HIS A 391 0.83 4.07 15.34
C HIS A 391 1.37 3.28 14.11
N TRP A 392 0.87 2.05 13.95
CA TRP A 392 1.00 1.24 12.73
C TRP A 392 0.29 1.95 11.57
N ASP A 393 1.05 2.49 10.61
CA ASP A 393 0.52 3.17 9.40
C ASP A 393 0.33 2.21 8.21
N GLY A 394 0.84 0.98 8.32
CA GLY A 394 0.73 -0.09 7.30
C GLY A 394 -0.68 -0.68 7.15
N VAL A 395 -1.73 0.05 7.52
CA VAL A 395 -3.12 -0.42 7.38
C VAL A 395 -3.48 -0.52 5.90
N HIS A 396 -2.97 0.37 5.05
CA HIS A 396 -3.25 0.33 3.62
C HIS A 396 -2.63 -0.89 2.96
N ASP A 397 -1.35 -1.13 3.21
CA ASP A 397 -0.60 -2.28 2.71
C ASP A 397 -1.24 -3.61 3.15
N LEU A 398 -1.71 -3.66 4.41
CA LEU A 398 -2.47 -4.81 4.91
C LEU A 398 -3.77 -5.03 4.12
N VAL A 399 -4.57 -3.98 3.90
CA VAL A 399 -5.83 -4.10 3.16
C VAL A 399 -5.59 -4.59 1.73
N ASP A 400 -4.56 -4.07 1.05
CA ASP A 400 -4.23 -4.46 -0.31
C ASP A 400 -3.75 -5.92 -0.38
N LEU A 401 -2.94 -6.36 0.58
CA LEU A 401 -2.54 -7.77 0.71
C LEU A 401 -3.76 -8.67 0.92
N LEU A 402 -4.66 -8.33 1.84
CA LEU A 402 -5.85 -9.13 2.12
C LEU A 402 -6.81 -9.15 0.93
N ALA A 403 -6.90 -8.08 0.14
CA ALA A 403 -7.70 -8.04 -1.08
C ALA A 403 -7.17 -9.00 -2.17
N GLN A 404 -5.85 -9.21 -2.22
CA GLN A 404 -5.21 -10.17 -3.12
C GLN A 404 -4.99 -11.56 -2.50
N THR A 405 -5.53 -11.81 -1.31
CA THR A 405 -5.46 -13.09 -0.61
C THR A 405 -6.63 -14.00 -1.02
N SER A 406 -6.34 -15.26 -1.31
CA SER A 406 -7.36 -16.25 -1.65
C SER A 406 -8.31 -16.51 -0.47
N PRO A 407 -9.62 -16.71 -0.73
CA PRO A 407 -10.57 -17.17 0.29
C PRO A 407 -10.17 -18.49 0.97
N THR A 408 -9.33 -19.32 0.31
CA THR A 408 -8.81 -20.57 0.89
C THR A 408 -7.80 -20.34 2.02
N ALA A 409 -7.23 -19.13 2.12
CA ALA A 409 -6.30 -18.76 3.19
C ALA A 409 -7.02 -18.36 4.49
N GLN A 410 -8.35 -18.54 4.56
CA GLN A 410 -9.15 -18.22 5.73
C GLN A 410 -8.61 -18.90 7.00
N LEU A 411 -8.34 -18.11 8.04
CA LEU A 411 -7.86 -18.59 9.33
C LEU A 411 -8.93 -19.40 10.07
N SER A 412 -8.59 -20.63 10.47
CA SER A 412 -9.43 -21.43 11.35
C SER A 412 -9.46 -20.86 12.76
N ASN A 413 -8.33 -20.35 13.26
CA ASN A 413 -8.20 -19.73 14.57
C ASN A 413 -7.72 -18.28 14.42
N LEU A 414 -8.54 -17.32 14.80
CA LEU A 414 -8.25 -15.88 14.72
C LEU A 414 -7.02 -15.49 15.56
N ARG A 415 -6.70 -16.26 16.61
CA ARG A 415 -5.57 -16.01 17.49
C ARG A 415 -4.21 -16.28 16.84
N ASP A 416 -4.18 -16.92 15.67
CA ASP A 416 -2.97 -17.11 14.89
C ASP A 416 -2.51 -15.82 14.20
N ALA A 417 -3.33 -14.75 14.25
CA ALA A 417 -3.01 -13.43 13.75
C ALA A 417 -2.94 -12.38 14.88
N PRO A 418 -2.09 -11.34 14.74
CA PRO A 418 -2.01 -10.23 15.70
C PRO A 418 -3.33 -9.46 15.82
N VAL A 419 -3.69 -9.03 17.04
CA VAL A 419 -4.98 -8.35 17.34
C VAL A 419 -5.22 -7.11 16.49
N VAL A 420 -4.16 -6.37 16.14
CA VAL A 420 -4.25 -5.15 15.31
C VAL A 420 -4.79 -5.42 13.91
N THR A 421 -4.70 -6.67 13.42
CA THR A 421 -5.14 -7.07 12.06
C THR A 421 -6.59 -7.56 12.02
N TRP A 422 -7.21 -7.83 13.18
CA TRP A 422 -8.49 -8.58 13.25
C TRP A 422 -9.66 -7.88 12.55
N LYS A 423 -9.71 -6.53 12.59
CA LYS A 423 -10.75 -5.76 11.89
C LYS A 423 -10.62 -5.90 10.37
N ALA A 424 -9.41 -5.73 9.85
CA ALA A 424 -9.13 -5.87 8.42
C ALA A 424 -9.38 -7.32 7.95
N LEU A 425 -9.04 -8.32 8.76
CA LEU A 425 -9.37 -9.72 8.50
C LEU A 425 -10.88 -9.98 8.47
N ALA A 426 -11.65 -9.30 9.33
CA ALA A 426 -13.11 -9.39 9.33
C ALA A 426 -13.71 -8.81 8.04
N ASP A 427 -13.27 -7.62 7.63
CA ASP A 427 -13.69 -6.98 6.39
C ASP A 427 -13.36 -7.83 5.16
N ALA A 428 -12.17 -8.44 5.14
CA ALA A 428 -11.73 -9.34 4.08
C ALA A 428 -12.35 -10.74 4.16
N LYS A 429 -13.08 -11.06 5.25
CA LYS A 429 -13.73 -12.37 5.50
C LYS A 429 -12.74 -13.54 5.60
N LEU A 430 -11.52 -13.26 6.05
CA LEU A 430 -10.39 -14.20 6.07
C LEU A 430 -10.19 -14.91 7.41
N PHE A 431 -11.23 -15.01 8.24
CA PHE A 431 -11.29 -16.01 9.31
C PHE A 431 -12.67 -16.66 9.41
N ARG A 432 -12.69 -17.91 9.90
CA ARG A 432 -13.91 -18.72 10.03
C ARG A 432 -14.83 -18.13 11.10
N SER A 433 -16.13 -18.05 10.83
CA SER A 433 -17.16 -17.57 11.76
C SER A 433 -17.50 -18.60 12.86
N SER A 434 -16.50 -19.15 13.54
CA SER A 434 -16.70 -20.06 14.68
C SER A 434 -17.01 -19.30 15.98
N LEU A 435 -17.70 -19.97 16.91
CA LEU A 435 -17.97 -19.38 18.24
C LEU A 435 -16.68 -18.91 18.93
N ALA A 436 -15.62 -19.70 18.88
CA ALA A 436 -14.33 -19.40 19.49
C ALA A 436 -13.67 -18.15 18.89
N ASN A 437 -13.78 -17.94 17.57
CA ASN A 437 -13.25 -16.75 16.90
C ASN A 437 -14.09 -15.51 17.22
N ILE A 438 -15.42 -15.65 17.27
CA ILE A 438 -16.33 -14.56 17.65
C ILE A 438 -16.06 -14.10 19.09
N GLU A 439 -15.96 -15.05 20.03
CA GLU A 439 -15.65 -14.73 21.43
C GLU A 439 -14.23 -14.21 21.61
N ALA A 440 -13.26 -14.71 20.84
CA ALA A 440 -11.91 -14.14 20.81
C ALA A 440 -11.96 -12.66 20.39
N TYR A 441 -12.62 -12.39 19.27
CA TYR A 441 -12.79 -11.04 18.73
C TYR A 441 -13.46 -10.12 19.75
N ARG A 442 -14.60 -10.52 20.29
CA ARG A 442 -15.33 -9.77 21.33
C ARG A 442 -14.48 -9.54 22.58
N GLY A 443 -13.68 -10.52 22.99
CA GLY A 443 -12.82 -10.43 24.16
C GLY A 443 -11.66 -9.41 24.05
N LYS A 444 -11.22 -9.06 22.83
CA LYS A 444 -10.15 -8.06 22.61
C LYS A 444 -10.65 -6.74 22.02
N VAL A 445 -11.57 -6.80 21.06
CA VAL A 445 -12.14 -5.62 20.38
C VAL A 445 -13.31 -5.03 21.17
N GLY A 446 -14.03 -5.85 21.94
CA GLY A 446 -15.02 -5.43 22.93
C GLY A 446 -16.49 -5.63 22.51
N SER A 447 -16.81 -5.64 21.21
CA SER A 447 -18.19 -5.79 20.73
C SER A 447 -18.28 -6.39 19.33
N ILE A 448 -19.50 -6.73 18.90
CA ILE A 448 -19.80 -7.06 17.50
C ILE A 448 -19.98 -5.72 16.77
N ASP A 449 -18.89 -5.19 16.23
CA ASP A 449 -18.84 -3.98 15.42
C ASP A 449 -19.20 -4.25 13.95
N ASP A 450 -19.24 -3.20 13.12
CA ASP A 450 -19.64 -3.30 11.71
C ASP A 450 -18.75 -4.25 10.90
N HIS A 451 -17.46 -4.35 11.24
CA HIS A 451 -16.51 -5.26 10.59
C HIS A 451 -16.88 -6.73 10.84
N LEU A 452 -17.05 -7.11 12.11
CA LEU A 452 -17.47 -8.47 12.46
C LEU A 452 -18.90 -8.75 11.97
N ALA A 453 -19.80 -7.76 12.03
CA ALA A 453 -21.15 -7.89 11.50
C ALA A 453 -21.16 -8.21 9.99
N GLY A 454 -20.34 -7.53 9.19
CA GLY A 454 -20.20 -7.81 7.76
C GLY A 454 -19.70 -9.22 7.45
N LEU A 455 -18.77 -9.74 8.25
CA LEU A 455 -18.33 -11.14 8.16
C LEU A 455 -19.47 -12.12 8.50
N LEU A 456 -20.15 -11.89 9.62
CA LEU A 456 -21.24 -12.77 10.10
C LEU A 456 -22.44 -12.78 9.15
N GLU A 457 -22.81 -11.63 8.60
CA GLU A 457 -23.87 -11.51 7.60
C GLU A 457 -23.51 -12.28 6.33
N SER A 458 -22.25 -12.19 5.88
CA SER A 458 -21.78 -12.92 4.70
C SER A 458 -21.67 -14.43 4.93
N ALA A 459 -21.29 -14.85 6.13
CA ALA A 459 -21.17 -16.27 6.48
C ALA A 459 -22.53 -16.92 6.72
N ALA A 460 -23.51 -16.15 7.22
CA ALA A 460 -24.88 -16.57 7.54
C ALA A 460 -25.01 -17.72 8.57
N THR A 461 -23.91 -18.21 9.13
CA THR A 461 -23.87 -19.34 10.08
C THR A 461 -22.68 -19.16 11.02
N ILE A 462 -22.91 -19.48 12.30
CA ILE A 462 -21.86 -19.63 13.30
C ILE A 462 -21.50 -21.11 13.37
N HIS A 463 -20.23 -21.40 13.14
CA HIS A 463 -19.73 -22.75 13.18
C HIS A 463 -19.43 -23.22 14.60
N VAL A 464 -19.88 -24.44 14.89
CA VAL A 464 -19.74 -25.15 16.18
C VAL A 464 -19.50 -26.64 15.96
N ASP A 465 -19.06 -27.00 14.74
CA ASP A 465 -19.03 -28.37 14.22
C ASP A 465 -17.63 -28.98 14.17
N GLU A 466 -16.58 -28.16 14.19
CA GLU A 466 -15.19 -28.60 14.20
C GLU A 466 -14.55 -28.48 15.59
N ASP A 467 -13.55 -29.32 15.86
CA ASP A 467 -12.77 -29.25 17.09
C ASP A 467 -12.08 -27.89 17.22
N GLY A 468 -12.28 -27.22 18.36
CA GLY A 468 -11.77 -25.88 18.61
C GLY A 468 -12.75 -24.74 18.30
N ASP A 469 -13.88 -25.02 17.65
CA ASP A 469 -14.89 -24.00 17.36
C ASP A 469 -15.61 -23.46 18.58
N THR A 470 -15.68 -24.25 19.65
CA THR A 470 -16.48 -23.93 20.83
C THR A 470 -15.64 -23.73 22.08
N THR A 471 -14.32 -23.90 21.99
CA THR A 471 -13.45 -23.87 23.16
C THR A 471 -12.51 -22.67 23.19
N ASP A 472 -12.21 -22.19 24.40
CA ASP A 472 -11.16 -21.21 24.65
C ASP A 472 -9.74 -21.83 24.51
N PRO A 473 -8.66 -21.04 24.63
CA PRO A 473 -7.29 -21.57 24.56
C PRO A 473 -6.92 -22.59 25.63
N ASP A 474 -7.65 -22.60 26.76
CA ASP A 474 -7.46 -23.54 27.87
C ASP A 474 -8.30 -24.82 27.70
N GLY A 475 -9.11 -24.91 26.63
CA GLY A 475 -9.97 -26.04 26.31
C GLY A 475 -11.34 -26.01 26.99
N ASN A 476 -11.74 -24.88 27.58
CA ASN A 476 -13.07 -24.73 28.19
C ASN A 476 -14.11 -24.33 27.15
N GLU A 477 -15.30 -24.93 27.21
CA GLU A 477 -16.44 -24.55 26.35
C GLU A 477 -16.88 -23.11 26.63
N TYR A 478 -17.05 -22.35 25.55
CA TYR A 478 -17.69 -21.05 25.57
C TYR A 478 -19.18 -21.18 25.88
N ASP A 479 -19.70 -20.24 26.66
CA ASP A 479 -21.12 -20.18 26.94
C ASP A 479 -21.90 -19.68 25.71
N ARG A 480 -22.54 -20.64 25.02
CA ARG A 480 -23.41 -20.39 23.87
C ARG A 480 -24.58 -19.46 24.19
N GLN A 481 -25.08 -19.47 25.42
CA GLN A 481 -26.18 -18.59 25.81
C GLN A 481 -25.70 -17.14 25.88
N THR A 482 -24.55 -16.90 26.51
CA THR A 482 -23.93 -15.56 26.55
C THR A 482 -23.61 -15.04 25.14
N ALA A 483 -23.08 -15.89 24.26
CA ALA A 483 -22.81 -15.50 22.87
C ALA A 483 -24.11 -15.22 22.08
N ALA A 484 -25.15 -16.03 22.27
CA ALA A 484 -26.45 -15.79 21.66
C ALA A 484 -27.04 -14.42 22.05
N LEU A 485 -27.00 -14.08 23.34
CA LEU A 485 -27.48 -12.77 23.84
C LEU A 485 -26.68 -11.62 23.24
N ALA A 486 -25.36 -11.76 23.11
CA ALA A 486 -24.54 -10.74 22.46
C ALA A 486 -24.88 -10.52 20.98
N ILE A 487 -25.23 -11.59 20.26
CA ILE A 487 -25.66 -11.51 18.86
C ILE A 487 -27.05 -10.87 18.75
N LEU A 488 -27.97 -11.17 19.67
CA LEU A 488 -29.32 -10.58 19.66
C LEU A 488 -29.30 -9.08 19.97
N ASN A 489 -28.42 -8.64 20.86
CA ASN A 489 -28.35 -7.25 21.33
C ASN A 489 -27.42 -6.35 20.50
N THR A 490 -26.78 -6.86 19.43
CA THR A 490 -25.97 -5.99 18.56
C THR A 490 -26.83 -5.21 17.58
N SER A 491 -26.69 -3.88 17.53
CA SER A 491 -27.37 -3.05 16.53
C SER A 491 -26.76 -3.13 15.12
N ALA A 492 -25.56 -3.69 14.96
CA ALA A 492 -24.84 -3.75 13.69
C ALA A 492 -25.45 -4.75 12.67
N LEU A 493 -26.26 -5.71 13.15
CA LEU A 493 -26.91 -6.71 12.32
C LEU A 493 -28.42 -6.50 12.22
N PRO A 494 -29.07 -6.85 11.09
CA PRO A 494 -30.53 -6.83 11.00
C PRO A 494 -31.17 -7.99 11.81
N PRO A 495 -32.38 -7.81 12.39
CA PRO A 495 -33.02 -8.81 13.25
C PRO A 495 -33.13 -10.22 12.65
N GLN A 496 -33.40 -10.32 11.35
CA GLN A 496 -33.46 -11.61 10.65
C GLN A 496 -32.14 -12.38 10.72
N VAL A 497 -31.01 -11.69 10.51
CA VAL A 497 -29.68 -12.31 10.52
C VAL A 497 -29.31 -12.68 11.95
N ARG A 498 -29.57 -11.82 12.93
CA ARG A 498 -29.34 -12.12 14.36
C ARG A 498 -29.99 -13.43 14.77
N VAL A 499 -31.28 -13.62 14.43
CA VAL A 499 -32.03 -14.85 14.75
C VAL A 499 -31.46 -16.07 14.02
N ALA A 500 -31.12 -15.95 12.73
CA ALA A 500 -30.54 -17.05 11.96
C ALA A 500 -29.19 -17.52 12.54
N LEU A 501 -28.33 -16.58 12.93
CA LEU A 501 -27.04 -16.88 13.57
C LEU A 501 -27.23 -17.57 14.92
N VAL A 502 -28.17 -17.09 15.74
CA VAL A 502 -28.49 -17.72 17.04
C VAL A 502 -29.05 -19.13 16.88
N ILE A 503 -29.87 -19.38 15.85
CA ILE A 503 -30.33 -20.74 15.52
C ILE A 503 -29.13 -21.64 15.21
N SER A 504 -28.17 -21.17 14.40
CA SER A 504 -26.97 -21.97 14.08
C SER A 504 -26.07 -22.27 15.27
N LEU A 505 -26.03 -21.36 16.25
CA LEU A 505 -25.27 -21.54 17.50
C LEU A 505 -25.87 -22.63 18.40
N ASN A 506 -27.18 -22.91 18.25
CA ASN A 506 -27.94 -23.89 19.04
C ASN A 506 -27.73 -23.71 20.57
N PRO A 507 -28.10 -22.54 21.13
CA PRO A 507 -27.99 -22.30 22.57
C PRO A 507 -29.03 -23.10 23.35
N ALA A 508 -28.87 -23.16 24.68
CA ALA A 508 -29.90 -23.68 25.56
C ALA A 508 -31.14 -22.78 25.50
N THR A 509 -32.29 -23.34 25.14
CA THR A 509 -33.58 -22.64 25.05
C THR A 509 -34.52 -23.05 26.19
N PRO A 510 -35.41 -22.18 26.65
CA PRO A 510 -35.65 -20.80 26.18
C PRO A 510 -34.60 -19.80 26.72
N LEU A 511 -34.26 -18.81 25.89
CA LEU A 511 -33.44 -17.67 26.27
C LEU A 511 -34.24 -16.72 27.17
N PRO A 512 -33.64 -16.11 28.20
CA PRO A 512 -34.32 -15.13 29.05
C PRO A 512 -34.69 -13.88 28.24
N ALA A 513 -35.99 -13.61 28.09
CA ALA A 513 -36.48 -12.46 27.35
C ALA A 513 -35.96 -11.13 27.90
N ALA A 514 -35.80 -11.03 29.23
CA ALA A 514 -35.31 -9.82 29.91
C ALA A 514 -33.86 -9.46 29.56
N ASP A 515 -33.06 -10.42 29.09
CA ASP A 515 -31.66 -10.21 28.72
C ASP A 515 -31.50 -9.83 27.24
N VAL A 516 -32.60 -9.80 26.47
CA VAL A 516 -32.64 -9.36 25.08
C VAL A 516 -33.21 -7.96 25.00
N ASP A 517 -32.53 -7.03 24.33
CA ASP A 517 -33.00 -5.65 24.21
C ASP A 517 -34.34 -5.58 23.46
N ALA A 518 -35.32 -4.90 24.08
CA ALA A 518 -36.64 -4.72 23.50
C ALA A 518 -36.65 -3.56 22.50
N GLU A 519 -36.33 -3.88 21.25
CA GLU A 519 -36.31 -2.94 20.14
C GLU A 519 -37.69 -2.79 19.48
N GLY A 520 -37.96 -1.63 18.87
CA GLY A 520 -39.18 -1.35 18.12
C GLY A 520 -39.26 -2.02 16.74
N ASN A 521 -38.96 -3.32 16.65
CA ASN A 521 -38.92 -4.11 15.42
C ASN A 521 -39.45 -5.54 15.62
N ASP A 522 -39.35 -6.38 14.59
CA ASP A 522 -39.91 -7.73 14.59
C ASP A 522 -39.01 -8.81 15.23
N LEU A 523 -37.95 -8.42 15.97
CA LEU A 523 -36.98 -9.34 16.58
C LEU A 523 -37.66 -10.40 17.46
N PHE A 524 -38.46 -9.99 18.43
CA PHE A 524 -39.14 -10.93 19.34
C PHE A 524 -40.17 -11.81 18.62
N ALA A 525 -40.83 -11.29 17.59
CA ALA A 525 -41.74 -12.12 16.78
C ALA A 525 -40.97 -13.25 16.09
N ARG A 526 -39.76 -12.98 15.59
CA ARG A 526 -38.88 -13.98 15.00
C ARG A 526 -38.33 -14.95 16.04
N LEU A 527 -37.98 -14.48 17.24
CA LEU A 527 -37.53 -15.32 18.36
C LEU A 527 -38.62 -16.30 18.80
N LEU A 528 -39.87 -15.82 18.93
CA LEU A 528 -41.03 -16.66 19.24
C LEU A 528 -41.27 -17.70 18.14
N ASN A 529 -41.26 -17.30 16.87
CA ASN A 529 -41.44 -18.21 15.75
C ASN A 529 -40.35 -19.30 15.68
N ALA A 530 -39.13 -18.97 16.09
CA ALA A 530 -38.00 -19.89 16.16
C ALA A 530 -38.00 -20.75 17.44
N GLY A 531 -38.91 -20.50 18.39
CA GLY A 531 -38.93 -21.20 19.68
C GLY A 531 -37.74 -20.88 20.59
N LEU A 532 -37.07 -19.74 20.36
CA LEU A 532 -35.87 -19.34 21.11
C LEU A 532 -36.21 -18.67 22.45
N VAL A 533 -37.38 -18.06 22.58
CA VAL A 533 -37.89 -17.47 23.84
C VAL A 533 -39.24 -18.09 24.20
N SER A 534 -39.61 -17.99 25.47
CA SER A 534 -40.92 -18.45 25.96
C SER A 534 -42.07 -17.62 25.39
N ASP A 535 -43.17 -18.28 25.03
CA ASP A 535 -44.43 -17.60 24.65
C ASP A 535 -45.30 -17.39 25.89
N ASP A 536 -44.94 -16.40 26.72
CA ASP A 536 -45.56 -16.13 28.02
C ASP A 536 -45.74 -14.64 28.35
N ALA A 537 -46.43 -14.36 29.47
CA ALA A 537 -46.69 -12.99 29.91
C ALA A 537 -45.42 -12.19 30.23
N GLU A 538 -44.36 -12.84 30.72
CA GLU A 538 -43.11 -12.15 31.06
C GLU A 538 -42.44 -11.62 29.78
N THR A 539 -42.37 -12.44 28.74
CA THR A 539 -41.83 -12.06 27.42
C THR A 539 -42.60 -10.90 26.80
N PHE A 540 -43.94 -10.94 26.83
CA PHE A 540 -44.78 -9.86 26.31
C PHE A 540 -44.73 -8.59 27.15
N THR A 541 -44.55 -8.71 28.46
CA THR A 541 -44.37 -7.53 29.36
C THR A 541 -43.06 -6.82 29.06
N HIS A 542 -41.99 -7.57 28.80
CA HIS A 542 -40.69 -7.02 28.41
C HIS A 542 -40.74 -6.39 27.01
N LEU A 543 -41.27 -7.11 26.03
CA LEU A 543 -41.42 -6.66 24.64
C LEU A 543 -42.18 -5.34 24.53
N ARG A 544 -43.17 -5.11 25.42
CA ARG A 544 -43.96 -3.88 25.46
C ARG A 544 -43.08 -2.62 25.53
N THR A 545 -41.89 -2.70 26.15
CA THR A 545 -40.96 -1.57 26.22
C THR A 545 -40.45 -1.13 24.83
N GLY A 546 -40.48 -2.01 23.83
CA GLY A 546 -40.22 -1.71 22.41
C GLY A 546 -41.42 -1.11 21.65
N GLY A 547 -42.58 -0.98 22.29
CA GLY A 547 -43.78 -0.36 21.74
C GLY A 547 -44.58 -1.24 20.75
N TRP A 548 -45.59 -0.63 20.12
CA TRP A 548 -46.54 -1.36 19.25
C TRP A 548 -45.88 -2.02 18.03
N ALA A 549 -44.83 -1.42 17.48
CA ALA A 549 -44.09 -1.97 16.34
C ALA A 549 -43.47 -3.34 16.65
N ALA A 550 -43.12 -3.60 17.91
CA ALA A 550 -42.60 -4.87 18.37
C ALA A 550 -43.72 -5.82 18.81
N LEU A 551 -44.75 -5.28 19.48
CA LEU A 551 -45.86 -6.05 20.02
C LEU A 551 -46.76 -6.65 18.93
N ARG A 552 -47.11 -5.88 17.90
CA ARG A 552 -47.98 -6.33 16.79
C ARG A 552 -47.52 -7.63 16.12
N PRO A 553 -46.26 -7.73 15.62
CA PRO A 553 -45.81 -8.96 14.98
C PRO A 553 -45.69 -10.12 15.97
N ALA A 554 -45.35 -9.87 17.24
CA ALA A 554 -45.27 -10.91 18.26
C ALA A 554 -46.64 -11.51 18.61
N ILE A 555 -47.68 -10.67 18.78
CA ILE A 555 -49.07 -11.14 18.96
C ILE A 555 -49.48 -12.00 17.76
N THR A 556 -49.14 -11.55 16.55
CA THR A 556 -49.50 -12.26 15.31
C THR A 556 -48.88 -13.66 15.24
N VAL A 557 -47.66 -13.85 15.74
CA VAL A 557 -46.97 -15.14 15.74
C VAL A 557 -47.34 -16.02 16.93
N SER A 558 -47.58 -15.45 18.11
CA SER A 558 -47.80 -16.19 19.36
C SER A 558 -49.01 -17.14 19.31
N ASP A 559 -48.81 -18.39 19.69
CA ASP A 559 -49.87 -19.40 19.77
C ASP A 559 -50.57 -19.37 21.14
N GLY A 560 -49.91 -18.83 22.17
CA GLY A 560 -50.37 -18.83 23.56
C GLY A 560 -50.97 -17.51 24.06
N VAL A 561 -50.90 -16.41 23.29
CA VAL A 561 -51.25 -15.05 23.77
C VAL A 561 -52.62 -14.99 24.46
N GLU A 562 -53.62 -15.69 23.95
CA GLU A 562 -54.98 -15.73 24.52
C GLU A 562 -55.02 -16.24 25.97
N ALA A 563 -54.08 -17.10 26.37
CA ALA A 563 -54.07 -17.71 27.70
C ALA A 563 -53.56 -16.75 28.78
N PHE A 564 -52.61 -15.89 28.45
CA PHE A 564 -51.88 -15.05 29.41
C PHE A 564 -52.07 -13.55 29.19
N LEU A 565 -52.80 -13.13 28.15
CA LEU A 565 -53.11 -11.74 27.88
C LEU A 565 -53.73 -11.06 29.11
N ASN A 566 -53.14 -9.93 29.49
CA ASN A 566 -53.60 -9.10 30.58
C ASN A 566 -53.65 -7.61 30.14
N PRO A 567 -54.36 -6.75 30.88
CA PRO A 567 -54.49 -5.34 30.51
C PRO A 567 -53.16 -4.59 30.37
N ALA A 568 -52.15 -4.91 31.17
CA ALA A 568 -50.87 -4.19 31.15
C ALA A 568 -50.10 -4.38 29.82
N ILE A 569 -50.29 -5.52 29.14
CA ILE A 569 -49.66 -5.81 27.84
C ILE A 569 -50.21 -4.91 26.72
N LEU A 570 -51.52 -4.61 26.75
CA LEU A 570 -52.21 -3.82 25.71
C LEU A 570 -52.48 -2.36 26.10
N GLU A 571 -51.96 -1.91 27.25
CA GLU A 571 -52.14 -0.55 27.74
C GLU A 571 -51.74 0.48 26.66
N GLY A 572 -52.67 1.37 26.30
CA GLY A 572 -52.47 2.42 25.30
C GLY A 572 -52.49 1.99 23.82
N VAL A 573 -52.63 0.68 23.52
CA VAL A 573 -52.60 0.14 22.14
C VAL A 573 -53.83 -0.71 21.79
N VAL A 574 -54.86 -0.70 22.64
CA VAL A 574 -56.09 -1.48 22.43
C VAL A 574 -56.77 -1.15 21.11
N ALA A 575 -56.81 0.13 20.73
CA ALA A 575 -57.41 0.57 19.47
C ALA A 575 -56.70 -0.06 18.27
N ASP A 576 -55.37 0.05 18.23
CA ASP A 576 -54.55 -0.51 17.14
C ASP A 576 -54.65 -2.04 17.07
N ALA A 577 -54.70 -2.71 18.23
CA ALA A 577 -54.79 -4.15 18.31
C ALA A 577 -56.13 -4.71 17.80
N LEU A 578 -57.22 -3.92 17.90
CA LEU A 578 -58.55 -4.28 17.41
C LEU A 578 -58.79 -3.90 15.94
N ASP A 579 -58.07 -2.90 15.43
CA ASP A 579 -58.19 -2.48 14.03
C ASP A 579 -57.44 -3.41 13.06
N ASP A 580 -56.32 -4.01 13.49
CA ASP A 580 -55.60 -5.01 12.69
C ASP A 580 -56.28 -6.40 12.74
N GLY A 581 -56.53 -6.97 11.57
CA GLY A 581 -57.26 -8.23 11.43
C GLY A 581 -56.55 -9.45 12.03
N ASN A 582 -55.21 -9.47 12.03
CA ASN A 582 -54.45 -10.61 12.54
C ASN A 582 -54.34 -10.56 14.07
N THR A 583 -54.10 -9.37 14.63
CA THR A 583 -54.04 -9.22 16.09
C THR A 583 -55.41 -9.34 16.72
N SER A 584 -56.44 -8.75 16.11
CA SER A 584 -57.79 -8.72 16.69
C SER A 584 -58.39 -10.12 16.85
N LEU A 585 -58.10 -11.06 15.94
CA LEU A 585 -58.52 -12.45 16.08
C LEU A 585 -58.03 -13.09 17.38
N LYS A 586 -56.84 -12.71 17.85
CA LYS A 586 -56.21 -13.26 19.06
C LYS A 586 -56.53 -12.47 20.32
N VAL A 587 -56.72 -11.15 20.24
CA VAL A 587 -56.91 -10.32 21.45
C VAL A 587 -58.36 -9.95 21.75
N ALA A 588 -59.22 -9.87 20.73
CA ALA A 588 -60.53 -9.26 20.87
C ALA A 588 -61.44 -10.00 21.87
N GLY A 589 -61.39 -11.34 21.89
CA GLY A 589 -62.22 -12.13 22.80
C GLY A 589 -62.01 -11.76 24.28
N LYS A 590 -60.75 -11.57 24.69
CA LYS A 590 -60.39 -11.17 26.07
C LYS A 590 -60.71 -9.72 26.37
N VAL A 591 -60.43 -8.82 25.42
CA VAL A 591 -60.69 -7.38 25.54
C VAL A 591 -62.19 -7.11 25.66
N LEU A 592 -63.03 -7.70 24.80
CA LEU A 592 -64.48 -7.49 24.81
C LEU A 592 -65.17 -8.12 26.03
N ALA A 593 -64.62 -9.22 26.56
CA ALA A 593 -65.14 -9.82 27.79
C ALA A 593 -64.87 -8.96 29.04
N ASN A 594 -63.81 -8.15 29.03
CA ASN A 594 -63.35 -7.38 30.19
C ASN A 594 -63.02 -5.92 29.82
N VAL A 595 -63.90 -5.25 29.06
CA VAL A 595 -63.61 -3.91 28.49
C VAL A 595 -63.14 -2.91 29.54
N ASN A 596 -63.75 -2.90 30.73
CA ASN A 596 -63.39 -1.98 31.80
C ASN A 596 -62.00 -2.22 32.41
N GLU A 597 -61.46 -3.44 32.30
CA GLU A 597 -60.10 -3.75 32.75
C GLU A 597 -59.05 -3.32 31.71
N TYR A 598 -59.34 -3.53 30.41
CA TYR A 598 -58.42 -3.19 29.31
C TYR A 598 -58.45 -1.71 28.92
N VAL A 599 -59.57 -1.03 29.17
CA VAL A 599 -59.75 0.41 28.93
C VAL A 599 -60.29 1.06 30.22
N PRO A 600 -59.45 1.19 31.27
CA PRO A 600 -59.89 1.71 32.56
C PRO A 600 -60.19 3.21 32.51
N GLU A 601 -59.43 3.96 31.71
CA GLU A 601 -59.63 5.38 31.47
C GLU A 601 -60.67 5.61 30.37
N ASP A 602 -61.34 6.77 30.37
CA ASP A 602 -62.30 7.18 29.34
C ASP A 602 -61.59 7.56 28.01
N ASP A 603 -60.79 6.64 27.48
CA ASP A 603 -60.14 6.73 26.17
C ASP A 603 -61.18 6.51 25.07
N SER A 604 -61.56 7.62 24.42
CA SER A 604 -62.57 7.63 23.37
C SER A 604 -62.17 6.80 22.14
N VAL A 605 -60.88 6.74 21.81
CA VAL A 605 -60.37 6.03 20.62
C VAL A 605 -60.44 4.53 20.86
N ALA A 606 -59.95 4.06 22.00
CA ALA A 606 -60.01 2.64 22.37
C ALA A 606 -61.46 2.15 22.50
N LEU A 607 -62.33 2.91 23.18
CA LEU A 607 -63.75 2.58 23.33
C LEU A 607 -64.48 2.56 21.96
N GLN A 608 -64.14 3.49 21.06
CA GLN A 608 -64.70 3.49 19.71
C GLN A 608 -64.26 2.26 18.91
N ALA A 609 -63.00 1.84 19.01
CA ALA A 609 -62.49 0.63 18.35
C ALA A 609 -63.23 -0.63 18.86
N VAL A 610 -63.44 -0.75 20.18
CA VAL A 610 -64.24 -1.83 20.77
C VAL A 610 -65.67 -1.82 20.23
N ALA A 611 -66.31 -0.65 20.18
CA ALA A 611 -67.68 -0.50 19.67
C ALA A 611 -67.80 -0.93 18.20
N ILE A 612 -66.87 -0.50 17.35
CA ILE A 612 -66.83 -0.84 15.94
C ILE A 612 -66.59 -2.35 15.75
N TYR A 613 -65.64 -2.92 16.49
CA TYR A 613 -65.33 -4.36 16.40
C TYR A 613 -66.50 -5.22 16.86
N ALA A 614 -67.14 -4.87 17.98
CA ALA A 614 -68.29 -5.57 18.53
C ALA A 614 -69.50 -5.55 17.58
N ASP A 615 -69.78 -4.41 16.94
CA ASP A 615 -70.88 -4.29 15.96
C ASP A 615 -70.59 -5.12 14.69
N ARG A 616 -69.37 -5.02 14.15
CA ARG A 616 -68.94 -5.76 12.95
C ARG A 616 -69.02 -7.27 13.15
N ASN A 617 -68.55 -7.78 14.28
CA ASN A 617 -68.50 -9.21 14.58
C ASN A 617 -69.73 -9.72 15.35
N GLY A 618 -70.63 -8.81 15.73
CA GLY A 618 -71.87 -9.14 16.42
C GLY A 618 -71.71 -9.65 17.85
N VAL A 619 -70.63 -9.25 18.53
CA VAL A 619 -70.30 -9.65 19.90
C VAL A 619 -71.11 -8.78 20.88
N PRO A 620 -71.87 -9.38 21.82
CA PRO A 620 -72.61 -8.62 22.81
C PRO A 620 -71.68 -7.97 23.84
N LEU A 621 -71.96 -6.72 24.22
CA LEU A 621 -71.25 -5.99 25.27
C LEU A 621 -72.14 -5.79 26.50
N ASP A 622 -71.53 -5.47 27.65
CA ASP A 622 -72.28 -5.04 28.84
C ASP A 622 -72.97 -3.69 28.56
N PRO A 623 -74.28 -3.55 28.85
CA PRO A 623 -74.99 -2.29 28.68
C PRO A 623 -74.32 -1.07 29.34
N ALA A 624 -73.67 -1.24 30.50
CA ALA A 624 -72.97 -0.16 31.18
C ALA A 624 -71.73 0.32 30.40
N VAL A 625 -71.05 -0.61 29.70
CA VAL A 625 -69.94 -0.27 28.79
C VAL A 625 -70.46 0.51 27.58
N VAL A 626 -71.64 0.15 27.04
CA VAL A 626 -72.25 0.88 25.92
C VAL A 626 -72.67 2.29 26.33
N ALA A 627 -73.24 2.46 27.53
CA ALA A 627 -73.56 3.79 28.08
C ALA A 627 -72.29 4.64 28.26
N ARG A 628 -71.21 4.04 28.78
CA ARG A 628 -69.90 4.67 28.89
C ARG A 628 -69.33 5.11 27.53
N MET A 629 -69.41 4.27 26.50
CA MET A 629 -68.99 4.61 25.14
C MET A 629 -69.75 5.83 24.59
N ALA A 630 -71.06 5.91 24.84
CA ALA A 630 -71.88 7.02 24.39
C ALA A 630 -71.51 8.35 25.08
N ARG A 631 -71.18 8.29 26.38
CA ARG A 631 -70.72 9.45 27.17
C ARG A 631 -69.38 10.01 26.70
N VAL A 632 -68.44 9.14 26.35
CA VAL A 632 -67.04 9.50 26.08
C VAL A 632 -66.77 9.84 24.61
N GLY A 633 -67.54 9.29 23.67
CA GLY A 633 -67.26 9.43 22.25
C GLY A 633 -67.56 10.83 21.68
N ASP A 634 -66.55 11.48 21.10
CA ASP A 634 -66.70 12.72 20.33
C ASP A 634 -67.28 12.42 18.94
N GLY A 635 -68.57 12.73 18.71
CA GLY A 635 -69.24 12.54 17.41
C GLY A 635 -70.12 11.30 17.31
N HIS A 636 -71.14 11.24 18.18
CA HIS A 636 -72.03 10.10 18.40
C HIS A 636 -72.61 9.48 17.12
N ASN A 637 -72.14 8.28 16.75
CA ASN A 637 -72.86 7.43 15.82
C ASN A 637 -74.02 6.75 16.56
N ALA A 638 -75.15 7.46 16.66
CA ALA A 638 -76.35 6.97 17.34
C ALA A 638 -76.79 5.60 16.81
N THR A 639 -76.64 5.34 15.50
CA THR A 639 -77.00 4.05 14.91
C THR A 639 -76.11 2.90 15.40
N LEU A 640 -74.83 3.16 15.67
CA LEU A 640 -73.91 2.17 16.25
C LEU A 640 -74.29 1.85 17.70
N MET A 641 -74.46 2.89 18.53
CA MET A 641 -74.77 2.73 19.96
C MET A 641 -76.11 2.01 20.18
N LEU A 642 -77.13 2.32 19.38
CA LEU A 642 -78.44 1.65 19.44
C LEU A 642 -78.36 0.17 19.06
N ARG A 643 -77.55 -0.18 18.05
CA ARG A 643 -77.34 -1.59 17.66
C ARG A 643 -76.59 -2.37 18.74
N LEU A 644 -75.61 -1.73 19.40
CA LEU A 644 -74.88 -2.34 20.52
C LEU A 644 -75.80 -2.53 21.74
N LEU A 645 -76.62 -1.54 22.10
CA LEU A 645 -77.59 -1.66 23.19
C LEU A 645 -78.62 -2.77 22.95
N ASP A 646 -79.12 -2.89 21.73
CA ASP A 646 -80.11 -3.92 21.36
C ASP A 646 -79.52 -5.34 21.44
N ARG A 647 -78.22 -5.47 21.21
CA ARG A 647 -77.48 -6.74 21.29
C ARG A 647 -76.79 -6.96 22.64
N ALA A 648 -76.92 -6.03 23.59
CA ALA A 648 -76.20 -6.09 24.85
C ALA A 648 -76.56 -7.34 25.67
N SER A 649 -75.57 -7.87 26.40
CA SER A 649 -75.73 -9.02 27.29
C SER A 649 -75.08 -8.72 28.64
N PRO A 650 -75.84 -8.69 29.75
CA PRO A 650 -77.29 -8.93 29.85
C PRO A 650 -78.13 -7.87 29.11
N SER A 651 -79.41 -8.16 28.85
CA SER A 651 -80.29 -7.22 28.14
C SER A 651 -80.36 -5.86 28.86
N ALA A 652 -80.26 -4.77 28.09
CA ALA A 652 -80.24 -3.42 28.65
C ALA A 652 -81.51 -3.10 29.47
N SER A 653 -81.32 -2.54 30.67
CA SER A 653 -82.40 -2.04 31.51
C SER A 653 -82.91 -0.69 30.98
N ALA A 654 -84.07 -0.25 31.48
CA ALA A 654 -84.58 1.08 31.16
C ALA A 654 -83.57 2.19 31.51
N ASP A 655 -82.89 2.06 32.65
CA ASP A 655 -81.89 3.02 33.12
C ASP A 655 -80.67 3.09 32.18
N HIS A 656 -80.13 1.94 31.73
CA HIS A 656 -79.02 1.92 30.76
C HIS A 656 -79.40 2.56 29.42
N ILE A 657 -80.65 2.37 28.97
CA ILE A 657 -81.15 2.97 27.72
C ILE A 657 -81.30 4.48 27.89
N VAL A 658 -81.85 4.96 29.02
CA VAL A 658 -81.96 6.40 29.31
C VAL A 658 -80.58 7.05 29.38
N GLU A 659 -79.65 6.44 30.11
CA GLU A 659 -78.26 6.94 30.25
C GLU A 659 -77.55 7.02 28.90
N THR A 660 -77.72 6.03 28.03
CA THR A 660 -77.13 6.11 26.69
C THR A 660 -77.83 7.21 25.86
N PHE A 661 -79.17 7.29 25.91
CA PHE A 661 -79.94 8.25 25.11
C PHE A 661 -79.67 9.71 25.50
N SER A 662 -79.34 10.00 26.76
CA SER A 662 -78.96 11.36 27.19
C SER A 662 -77.74 11.87 26.45
N GLU A 663 -76.79 10.99 26.16
CA GLU A 663 -75.50 11.33 25.55
C GLU A 663 -75.54 11.38 24.01
N LEU A 664 -76.45 10.66 23.33
CA LEU A 664 -76.50 10.60 21.85
C LEU A 664 -76.94 11.89 21.12
N GLY A 665 -77.23 12.97 21.86
CA GLY A 665 -77.69 14.25 21.32
C GLY A 665 -79.13 14.22 20.77
N PRO A 666 -79.62 15.31 20.15
CA PRO A 666 -80.97 15.37 19.61
C PRO A 666 -81.19 14.38 18.46
N PRO A 667 -82.34 13.67 18.38
CA PRO A 667 -83.53 13.80 19.21
C PRO A 667 -83.54 12.94 20.49
N TYR A 668 -82.53 12.09 20.73
CA TYR A 668 -82.49 11.11 21.83
C TYR A 668 -82.36 11.78 23.22
N ASN A 669 -81.55 12.84 23.32
CA ASN A 669 -81.29 13.53 24.59
C ASN A 669 -82.52 14.18 25.24
N ARG A 670 -83.62 14.34 24.49
CA ARG A 670 -84.92 14.82 25.02
C ARG A 670 -85.54 13.86 26.02
N ILE A 671 -85.06 12.62 26.13
CA ILE A 671 -85.45 11.66 27.17
C ILE A 671 -85.22 12.21 28.58
N THR A 672 -84.29 13.17 28.74
CA THR A 672 -83.96 13.79 30.03
C THR A 672 -84.99 14.81 30.51
N ASN A 673 -85.88 15.29 29.64
CA ASN A 673 -86.87 16.31 29.97
C ASN A 673 -88.26 15.67 30.16
N SER A 674 -88.73 15.63 31.42
CA SER A 674 -90.10 15.20 31.71
C SER A 674 -91.12 16.05 30.94
N GLN A 675 -92.13 15.41 30.35
CA GLN A 675 -93.17 16.03 29.49
C GLN A 675 -92.69 16.51 28.11
N ASP A 676 -91.43 16.30 27.73
CA ASP A 676 -90.97 16.55 26.36
C ASP A 676 -91.43 15.42 25.42
N SER A 677 -91.33 15.66 24.11
CA SER A 677 -91.62 14.67 23.09
C SER A 677 -90.59 14.70 21.96
N PHE A 678 -90.26 13.52 21.47
CA PHE A 678 -89.29 13.32 20.42
C PHE A 678 -89.84 12.38 19.33
N GLU A 679 -89.31 12.52 18.12
CA GLU A 679 -89.70 11.72 16.96
C GLU A 679 -88.50 10.91 16.47
N LEU A 680 -88.67 9.59 16.41
CA LEU A 680 -87.66 8.66 15.88
C LEU A 680 -88.19 7.95 14.64
N ASP A 681 -87.27 7.58 13.74
CA ASP A 681 -87.61 6.76 12.59
C ASP A 681 -88.12 5.39 13.02
N PHE A 682 -89.13 4.89 12.31
CA PHE A 682 -89.71 3.59 12.59
C PHE A 682 -88.79 2.48 12.06
N ASN A 683 -88.05 1.83 12.97
CA ASN A 683 -87.23 0.65 12.68
C ASN A 683 -87.29 -0.35 13.85
N ASP A 684 -86.84 -1.58 13.60
CA ASP A 684 -86.98 -2.68 14.56
C ASP A 684 -86.12 -2.50 15.83
N VAL A 685 -84.95 -1.86 15.70
CA VAL A 685 -84.05 -1.58 16.83
C VAL A 685 -84.69 -0.59 17.79
N HIS A 686 -85.24 0.52 17.27
CA HIS A 686 -85.98 1.48 18.06
C HIS A 686 -87.22 0.84 18.70
N ASP A 687 -87.98 0.00 17.98
CA ASP A 687 -89.19 -0.62 18.55
C ASP A 687 -88.86 -1.57 19.72
N ARG A 688 -87.72 -2.29 19.67
CA ARG A 688 -87.26 -3.14 20.77
C ARG A 688 -86.81 -2.33 21.99
N LEU A 689 -85.91 -1.35 21.81
CA LEU A 689 -85.42 -0.52 22.92
C LEU A 689 -86.53 0.32 23.56
N LEU A 690 -87.41 0.91 22.76
CA LEU A 690 -88.52 1.75 23.27
C LEU A 690 -89.61 0.92 23.96
N LYS A 691 -89.77 -0.38 23.64
CA LYS A 691 -90.66 -1.29 24.40
C LYS A 691 -90.16 -1.52 25.82
N VAL A 692 -88.84 -1.59 26.02
CA VAL A 692 -88.25 -1.70 27.37
C VAL A 692 -88.59 -0.45 28.18
N LEU A 693 -88.36 0.75 27.60
CA LEU A 693 -88.72 2.01 28.24
C LEU A 693 -90.23 2.18 28.50
N GLN A 694 -91.08 1.67 27.59
CA GLN A 694 -92.54 1.70 27.77
C GLN A 694 -92.98 0.73 28.88
N GLY A 695 -92.37 -0.46 28.96
CA GLY A 695 -92.65 -1.45 29.99
C GLY A 695 -92.32 -0.95 31.40
N ASP A 696 -91.31 -0.09 31.50
CA ASP A 696 -90.88 0.56 32.75
C ASP A 696 -91.52 1.96 32.97
N ASN A 697 -92.55 2.32 32.18
CA ASN A 697 -93.29 3.58 32.27
C ASN A 697 -92.43 4.86 32.08
N ARG A 698 -91.24 4.77 31.49
CA ARG A 698 -90.37 5.93 31.19
C ARG A 698 -90.90 6.79 30.04
N ILE A 699 -91.61 6.17 29.09
CA ILE A 699 -92.23 6.85 27.94
C ILE A 699 -93.66 6.36 27.66
N THR A 700 -94.47 7.21 27.04
CA THR A 700 -95.77 6.84 26.44
C THR A 700 -95.77 7.00 24.93
N ARG A 701 -96.37 6.02 24.26
CA ARG A 701 -96.39 5.91 22.80
C ARG A 701 -97.54 6.72 22.21
N GLY A 702 -97.22 7.64 21.28
CA GLY A 702 -98.21 8.39 20.50
C GLY A 702 -98.69 7.66 19.23
N PHE A 703 -99.63 8.27 18.49
CA PHE A 703 -100.13 7.75 17.21
C PHE A 703 -99.01 7.71 16.14
N PRO A 704 -98.90 6.63 15.33
CA PRO A 704 -97.84 6.48 14.33
C PRO A 704 -97.94 7.54 13.20
N ARG A 705 -96.80 8.10 12.77
CA ARG A 705 -96.69 9.08 11.66
C ARG A 705 -95.56 8.68 10.69
N ILE A 706 -95.76 7.59 9.95
CA ILE A 706 -94.76 7.01 9.03
C ILE A 706 -94.18 8.11 8.10
N PRO A 707 -92.84 8.25 7.97
CA PRO A 707 -91.80 7.31 8.41
C PRO A 707 -91.33 7.41 9.87
N LYS A 708 -91.86 8.36 10.66
CA LYS A 708 -91.45 8.62 12.05
C LYS A 708 -92.53 8.24 13.08
N ARG A 709 -92.18 8.16 14.36
CA ARG A 709 -93.13 7.93 15.45
C ARG A 709 -92.80 8.83 16.62
N ARG A 710 -93.85 9.46 17.19
CA ARG A 710 -93.74 10.39 18.31
C ARG A 710 -93.91 9.67 19.65
N TYR A 711 -93.03 9.98 20.59
CA TYR A 711 -93.01 9.46 21.95
C TYR A 711 -93.01 10.64 22.94
N SER A 712 -93.71 10.49 24.08
CA SER A 712 -93.76 11.50 25.15
C SER A 712 -93.12 10.94 26.41
N VAL A 713 -92.24 11.71 27.06
CA VAL A 713 -91.50 11.28 28.26
C VAL A 713 -92.41 11.39 29.48
N THR A 714 -92.61 10.28 30.20
CA THR A 714 -93.54 10.22 31.34
C THR A 714 -92.87 10.44 32.70
N VAL A 715 -91.74 9.79 33.00
CA VAL A 715 -91.02 9.93 34.29
C VAL A 715 -89.56 9.49 34.11
N LEU A 716 -88.61 10.25 34.70
CA LEU A 716 -87.18 9.91 34.77
C LEU A 716 -86.86 8.83 35.79
#